data_AF-A0A7J8JSL6-F1
#
_entry.id   AF-A0A7J8JSL6-F1
#
_cell.length_a   1.000
_cell.length_b   1.000
_cell.length_c   1.000
_cell.angle_alpha   90.00
_cell.angle_beta   90.00
_cell.angle_gamma   90.00
#
_symmetry.space_group_name_H-M   'P 1'
#
loop_
_entity.id
_entity.type
_entity.pdbx_description
1 polymer ?
#
loop_
_entity_poly.entity_id
_entity_poly.type
_entity_poly.pdbx_seq_one_letter_code
_entity_poly.pdbx_strand_id
1 'polypeptide(L)'
;MALRPWSPELGFSEKVLRRVAVSTGPSLELCTFPSTLGSSVAAEALEQLFVVEQSLQGDYFKCNEEARIFLKDTAVAVKKLEEMRKTTINLLEIESMELSRLYFLLETLPDNISTELEECVRDARRLNLYEVNQLQMKNKRITNEIEFLQKTILDMKEINNTLGKKQEELSKQYEKIVLSLNQMMEKKATTTIDINEIYTKVNSEREEIKLQKKCVQDIERQIEKERSEYLKKKTELHEKIHEYEKLCESKKQHAYHKKKELDKLRIADTKLKERVTTTTVILSDHNLEVAKLQESVRHWEQQVEEVKKACGLLDNKIKFFKMSKDRMVNVTDTEKRALLQKITEMDEKLHKAQLENKSLQEKLKTLSRQYKIVLQEEDKVFIQKKKLQDENRRQMAFIAQKENFLSQRKVDIKNMEEGLITLTELHRASKDVYRKQIKILSDNLERERQRRIITQWKIACLRKGHERWLLRTKTELQEIMDQIQITDSRRNRLLEETSVRQKEINDYLAQIENISMELKQEEKKFILKEKKLIQNLSDYEQIYVEEVKSIRIKEDELTQCLPQLQGAEDEYTSKNKEFEELNSTLTAQKLEQNLLNDHISQMTRDFSRYMKNMDEVKQELKQLRDQEVRKVRSHFEILKNLENEIYVHDLKAEAILVENKKLKEYIAYIKNKTEEFVQEEEAIRHITSGLAWHVIANYTQYMDLWAEFQITIKEFVRDSEATLQEIKTLIDKLHERDERIKSISVWLQGNLEELRYLSTIDLPEKKKPRRIKKDNFPVVPCTVENMNKKKLK
;
A
#
# COMPACT_ATOMS: atom_id res chain seq x y z
N MET A 1 18.46 23.83 -43.09
CA MET A 1 17.76 24.36 -44.28
C MET A 1 18.01 25.87 -44.33
N ALA A 2 18.61 26.32 -45.44
CA ALA A 2 18.64 27.66 -46.07
C ALA A 2 18.29 28.91 -45.21
N LEU A 3 19.02 30.03 -45.17
CA LEU A 3 19.68 30.79 -46.25
C LEU A 3 20.75 31.78 -45.69
N ARG A 4 21.89 31.82 -46.40
CA ARG A 4 22.81 32.95 -46.71
C ARG A 4 23.45 33.83 -45.61
N PRO A 5 24.80 33.93 -45.62
CA PRO A 5 25.54 35.14 -45.25
C PRO A 5 25.99 35.92 -46.50
N TRP A 6 25.92 37.25 -46.42
CA TRP A 6 26.50 38.17 -47.41
C TRP A 6 27.89 38.61 -46.96
N SER A 7 28.87 38.33 -47.82
CA SER A 7 30.18 38.97 -47.87
C SER A 7 30.26 39.78 -49.16
N PRO A 8 31.02 40.89 -49.16
CA PRO A 8 32.04 41.02 -50.20
C PRO A 8 33.33 41.64 -49.64
N GLU A 9 34.40 40.85 -49.63
CA GLU A 9 35.76 41.36 -49.78
C GLU A 9 36.24 40.94 -51.17
N LEU A 10 36.39 41.91 -52.07
CA LEU A 10 37.05 41.72 -53.36
C LEU A 10 38.53 42.05 -53.18
N GLY A 11 39.38 41.04 -53.28
CA GLY A 11 40.82 41.17 -53.43
C GLY A 11 41.21 41.33 -54.91
N PHE A 12 42.04 42.35 -55.15
CA PHE A 12 43.09 42.53 -56.15
C PHE A 12 42.97 42.08 -57.62
N SER A 13 43.42 43.03 -58.45
CA SER A 13 44.15 42.93 -59.72
C SER A 13 43.36 42.92 -61.03
N GLU A 14 43.47 44.01 -61.79
CA GLU A 14 43.63 43.92 -63.24
C GLU A 14 44.35 45.15 -63.82
N LYS A 15 45.31 44.87 -64.70
CA LYS A 15 46.11 45.80 -65.49
C LYS A 15 45.21 46.58 -66.45
N VAL A 16 45.37 47.91 -66.54
CA VAL A 16 45.13 48.63 -67.81
C VAL A 16 46.16 49.73 -67.98
N LEU A 17 46.95 49.61 -69.06
CA LEU A 17 47.80 50.64 -69.63
C LEU A 17 47.00 51.91 -69.97
N ARG A 18 47.58 53.09 -69.69
CA ARG A 18 47.55 54.16 -70.69
C ARG A 18 48.77 55.08 -70.56
N ARG A 19 49.55 55.09 -71.64
CA ARG A 19 50.62 56.05 -71.95
C ARG A 19 50.16 57.48 -71.70
N VAL A 20 51.02 58.28 -71.07
CA VAL A 20 51.24 59.66 -71.51
C VAL A 20 52.74 59.82 -71.66
N ALA A 21 53.19 59.78 -72.90
CA ALA A 21 54.53 60.17 -73.28
C ALA A 21 54.58 61.70 -73.24
N VAL A 22 55.52 62.26 -72.49
CA VAL A 22 56.00 63.63 -72.69
C VAL A 22 57.47 63.49 -73.08
N SER A 23 57.68 63.16 -74.36
CA SER A 23 59.00 63.25 -74.98
C SER A 23 59.03 64.59 -75.70
N THR A 24 59.85 65.47 -75.15
CA THR A 24 60.32 66.74 -75.70
C THR A 24 60.67 66.64 -77.18
N GLY A 25 60.26 67.65 -77.94
CA GLY A 25 60.93 68.05 -79.18
C GLY A 25 60.69 69.54 -79.42
N PRO A 26 61.41 70.17 -80.36
CA PRO A 26 62.78 69.95 -80.79
C PRO A 26 63.72 71.01 -80.17
N SER A 27 65.01 70.67 -80.17
CA SER A 27 66.15 71.56 -79.96
C SER A 27 66.05 72.85 -80.77
N LEU A 28 65.90 73.99 -80.08
CA LEU A 28 66.32 75.28 -80.62
C LEU A 28 67.85 75.29 -80.64
N GLU A 29 68.43 75.04 -81.82
CA GLU A 29 69.80 75.41 -82.13
C GLU A 29 69.90 76.94 -82.10
N LEU A 30 70.25 77.49 -80.93
CA LEU A 30 70.70 78.87 -80.84
C LEU A 30 72.19 78.91 -81.16
N CYS A 31 72.43 79.22 -82.43
CA CYS A 31 73.56 79.94 -82.98
C CYS A 31 74.79 80.08 -82.07
N THR A 32 75.82 79.32 -82.43
CA THR A 32 77.22 79.66 -82.15
C THR A 32 77.48 81.09 -82.63
N PHE A 33 77.52 82.05 -81.71
CA PHE A 33 78.21 83.31 -81.94
C PHE A 33 79.70 83.08 -81.69
N PRO A 34 80.57 83.35 -82.67
CA PRO A 34 82.00 83.43 -82.39
C PRO A 34 82.22 84.63 -81.46
N SER A 35 82.70 84.31 -80.26
CA SER A 35 83.39 85.24 -79.38
C SER A 35 84.55 85.89 -80.15
N THR A 36 84.81 87.16 -79.83
CA THR A 36 85.88 88.02 -80.37
C THR A 36 85.60 88.73 -81.70
N LEU A 37 84.56 89.55 -81.73
CA LEU A 37 84.61 90.84 -82.42
C LEU A 37 85.18 91.89 -81.45
N GLY A 38 86.41 92.32 -81.70
CA GLY A 38 86.77 93.73 -81.58
C GLY A 38 87.25 94.30 -80.26
N SER A 39 87.71 93.52 -79.27
CA SER A 39 88.50 94.11 -78.17
C SER A 39 89.98 94.20 -78.52
N SER A 40 90.59 93.12 -79.00
CA SER A 40 92.01 93.15 -79.39
C SER A 40 92.23 93.97 -80.65
N VAL A 41 91.41 93.81 -81.69
CA VAL A 41 91.61 94.51 -82.97
C VAL A 41 91.38 96.02 -82.87
N ALA A 42 90.39 96.48 -82.09
CA ALA A 42 90.15 97.91 -81.88
C ALA A 42 91.18 98.54 -80.92
N ALA A 43 91.66 97.78 -79.92
CA ALA A 43 92.76 98.19 -79.05
C ALA A 43 94.11 98.21 -79.80
N GLU A 44 94.38 97.23 -80.65
CA GLU A 44 95.56 97.15 -81.53
C GLU A 44 95.53 98.20 -82.63
N ALA A 45 94.36 98.51 -83.19
CA ALA A 45 94.23 99.64 -84.12
C ALA A 45 94.48 100.98 -83.43
N LEU A 46 94.00 101.16 -82.20
CA LEU A 46 94.31 102.36 -81.40
C LEU A 46 95.78 102.41 -80.98
N GLU A 47 96.39 101.29 -80.58
CA GLU A 47 97.82 101.20 -80.25
C GLU A 47 98.70 101.43 -81.47
N GLN A 48 98.37 100.87 -82.65
CA GLN A 48 99.14 101.12 -83.87
C GLN A 48 99.03 102.57 -84.32
N LEU A 49 97.87 103.20 -84.20
CA LEU A 49 97.72 104.64 -84.43
C LEU A 49 98.57 105.46 -83.45
N PHE A 50 98.69 105.01 -82.20
CA PHE A 50 99.54 105.63 -81.17
C PHE A 50 101.05 105.43 -81.43
N VAL A 51 101.45 104.26 -81.92
CA VAL A 51 102.85 103.94 -82.29
C VAL A 51 103.29 104.76 -83.51
N VAL A 52 102.40 104.96 -84.48
CA VAL A 52 102.64 105.86 -85.61
C VAL A 52 102.80 107.30 -85.14
N GLU A 53 101.95 107.78 -84.21
CA GLU A 53 102.07 109.11 -83.59
C GLU A 53 103.43 109.29 -82.88
N GLN A 54 103.90 108.29 -82.12
CA GLN A 54 105.19 108.34 -81.41
C GLN A 54 106.40 108.29 -82.35
N SER A 55 106.32 107.54 -83.45
CA SER A 55 107.42 107.43 -84.43
C SER A 55 107.68 108.73 -85.21
N LEU A 56 106.70 109.63 -85.29
CA LEU A 56 106.77 110.89 -86.03
C LEU A 56 107.34 112.07 -85.21
N GLN A 57 107.68 111.88 -83.92
CA GLN A 57 108.27 112.92 -83.06
C GLN A 57 109.79 112.79 -82.84
N GLY A 58 110.47 111.84 -83.47
CA GLY A 58 111.95 111.71 -83.41
C GLY A 58 112.67 112.59 -84.44
N ASP A 59 113.59 113.45 -83.97
CA ASP A 59 114.29 114.55 -84.65
C ASP A 59 115.17 114.23 -85.89
N TYR A 60 114.87 113.21 -86.71
CA TYR A 60 115.62 112.94 -87.95
C TYR A 60 114.81 112.77 -89.24
N PHE A 61 113.48 112.99 -89.26
CA PHE A 61 112.69 112.96 -90.50
C PHE A 61 111.65 114.09 -90.60
N LYS A 62 111.59 114.80 -91.74
CA LYS A 62 110.55 115.79 -92.08
C LYS A 62 109.37 115.10 -92.79
N CYS A 63 108.18 115.06 -92.19
CA CYS A 63 106.92 114.70 -92.86
C CYS A 63 105.77 115.67 -92.52
N ASN A 64 104.82 115.83 -93.45
CA ASN A 64 103.76 116.87 -93.50
C ASN A 64 102.57 116.64 -92.52
N GLU A 65 101.97 117.75 -92.06
CA GLU A 65 100.94 117.85 -91.00
C GLU A 65 99.55 117.21 -91.33
N GLU A 66 99.20 116.99 -92.60
CA GLU A 66 97.87 116.47 -93.00
C GLU A 66 97.61 115.03 -92.54
N ALA A 67 98.66 114.19 -92.50
CA ALA A 67 98.54 112.80 -92.06
C ALA A 67 98.11 112.70 -90.59
N ARG A 68 98.41 113.71 -89.78
CA ARG A 68 98.15 113.72 -88.33
C ARG A 68 96.68 113.94 -87.99
N ILE A 69 95.96 114.71 -88.79
CA ILE A 69 94.54 115.03 -88.53
C ILE A 69 93.64 113.81 -88.84
N PHE A 70 93.90 113.12 -89.95
CA PHE A 70 93.12 111.93 -90.34
C PHE A 70 93.20 110.78 -89.32
N LEU A 71 94.38 110.57 -88.72
CA LEU A 71 94.57 109.52 -87.74
C LEU A 71 93.78 109.80 -86.44
N LYS A 72 93.59 111.07 -86.08
CA LYS A 72 92.84 111.48 -84.88
C LYS A 72 91.33 111.26 -85.01
N ASP A 73 90.74 111.60 -86.15
CA ASP A 73 89.29 111.43 -86.35
C ASP A 73 88.88 109.96 -86.39
N THR A 74 89.75 109.11 -86.93
CA THR A 74 89.52 107.65 -86.98
C THR A 74 89.46 107.04 -85.57
N ALA A 75 90.30 107.52 -84.64
CA ALA A 75 90.32 107.03 -83.25
C ALA A 75 89.01 107.33 -82.48
N VAL A 76 88.35 108.47 -82.75
CA VAL A 76 87.13 108.88 -82.04
C VAL A 76 85.93 108.00 -82.43
N ALA A 77 85.79 107.66 -83.71
CA ALA A 77 84.70 106.82 -84.19
C ALA A 77 84.74 105.40 -83.59
N VAL A 78 85.94 104.82 -83.49
CA VAL A 78 86.16 103.49 -82.90
C VAL A 78 85.72 103.46 -81.42
N LYS A 79 86.00 104.53 -80.67
CA LYS A 79 85.63 104.62 -79.25
C LYS A 79 84.12 104.59 -79.03
N LYS A 80 83.34 105.26 -79.90
CA LYS A 80 81.88 105.35 -79.77
C LYS A 80 81.18 104.02 -80.07
N LEU A 81 81.74 103.21 -80.96
CA LEU A 81 81.22 101.87 -81.27
C LEU A 81 81.38 100.89 -80.10
N GLU A 82 82.49 100.97 -79.37
CA GLU A 82 82.76 100.08 -78.24
C GLU A 82 81.84 100.36 -77.04
N GLU A 83 81.41 101.61 -76.84
CA GLU A 83 80.47 101.98 -75.78
C GLU A 83 79.07 101.37 -75.99
N MET A 84 78.51 101.42 -77.21
CA MET A 84 77.20 100.83 -77.50
C MET A 84 77.19 99.31 -77.33
N ARG A 85 78.31 98.65 -77.61
CA ARG A 85 78.44 97.21 -77.43
C ARG A 85 78.33 96.82 -75.95
N LYS A 86 78.99 97.56 -75.05
CA LYS A 86 78.94 97.29 -73.60
C LYS A 86 77.53 97.38 -73.04
N THR A 87 76.74 98.36 -73.47
CA THR A 87 75.36 98.53 -72.95
C THR A 87 74.46 97.36 -73.31
N THR A 88 74.61 96.78 -74.51
CA THR A 88 73.78 95.66 -74.97
C THR A 88 74.08 94.37 -74.22
N ILE A 89 75.35 94.13 -73.88
CA ILE A 89 75.76 92.93 -73.12
C ILE A 89 75.13 92.94 -71.72
N ASN A 90 75.15 94.09 -71.04
CA ASN A 90 74.59 94.20 -69.69
C ASN A 90 73.09 93.89 -69.63
N LEU A 91 72.31 94.30 -70.65
CA LEU A 91 70.88 94.00 -70.72
C LEU A 91 70.60 92.50 -70.87
N LEU A 92 71.38 91.81 -71.71
CA LEU A 92 71.23 90.37 -71.93
C LEU A 92 71.58 89.55 -70.67
N GLU A 93 72.52 90.04 -69.86
CA GLU A 93 72.92 89.38 -68.61
C GLU A 93 71.79 89.41 -67.56
N ILE A 94 71.06 90.54 -67.45
CA ILE A 94 69.92 90.67 -66.52
C ILE A 94 68.79 89.70 -66.91
N GLU A 95 68.41 89.65 -68.18
CA GLU A 95 67.36 88.73 -68.64
C GLU A 95 67.74 87.26 -68.43
N SER A 96 69.03 86.92 -68.56
CA SER A 96 69.54 85.57 -68.30
C SER A 96 69.42 85.18 -66.81
N MET A 97 69.65 86.12 -65.89
CA MET A 97 69.49 85.88 -64.44
C MET A 97 68.03 85.66 -64.04
N GLU A 98 67.10 86.46 -64.57
CA GLU A 98 65.67 86.31 -64.27
C GLU A 98 65.12 84.99 -64.80
N LEU A 99 65.53 84.60 -66.01
CA LEU A 99 65.17 83.32 -66.60
C LEU A 99 65.68 82.16 -65.73
N SER A 100 66.91 82.24 -65.23
CA SER A 100 67.49 81.22 -64.34
C SER A 100 66.72 81.10 -63.01
N ARG A 101 66.25 82.20 -62.44
CA ARG A 101 65.42 82.19 -61.22
C ARG A 101 64.06 81.52 -61.44
N LEU A 102 63.42 81.75 -62.59
CA LEU A 102 62.15 81.11 -62.94
C LEU A 102 62.32 79.59 -63.12
N TYR A 103 63.40 79.16 -63.75
CA TYR A 103 63.72 77.73 -63.86
C TYR A 103 63.92 77.08 -62.49
N PHE A 104 64.62 77.72 -61.56
CA PHE A 104 64.79 77.21 -60.20
C PHE A 104 63.46 77.05 -59.45
N LEU A 105 62.54 78.01 -59.58
CA LEU A 105 61.20 77.90 -58.98
C LEU A 105 60.37 76.78 -59.62
N LEU A 106 60.44 76.62 -60.94
CA LEU A 106 59.76 75.54 -61.65
C LEU A 106 60.31 74.16 -61.28
N GLU A 107 61.60 74.05 -61.00
CA GLU A 107 62.26 72.81 -60.60
C GLU A 107 61.93 72.42 -59.15
N THR A 108 61.80 73.39 -58.23
CA THR A 108 61.62 73.12 -56.79
C THR A 108 60.16 73.07 -56.30
N LEU A 109 59.19 73.58 -57.08
CA LEU A 109 57.77 73.58 -56.71
C LEU A 109 57.16 72.19 -56.49
N PRO A 110 57.42 71.18 -57.35
CA PRO A 110 56.81 69.85 -57.21
C PRO A 110 57.23 69.13 -55.93
N ASP A 111 58.49 69.27 -55.52
CA ASP A 111 59.01 68.62 -54.32
C ASP A 111 58.39 69.21 -53.05
N ASN A 112 58.23 70.54 -53.00
CA ASN A 112 57.57 71.21 -51.87
C ASN A 112 56.08 70.79 -51.73
N ILE A 113 55.36 70.65 -52.84
CA ILE A 113 53.96 70.17 -52.81
C ILE A 113 53.90 68.70 -52.37
N SER A 114 54.83 67.88 -52.84
CA SER A 114 54.86 66.46 -52.47
C SER A 114 55.10 66.26 -50.96
N THR A 115 55.99 67.04 -50.37
CA THR A 115 56.31 66.97 -48.93
C THR A 115 55.15 67.41 -48.05
N GLU A 116 54.47 68.51 -48.38
CA GLU A 116 53.25 68.95 -47.65
C GLU A 116 52.13 67.90 -47.72
N LEU A 117 51.94 67.28 -48.89
CA LEU A 117 50.90 66.27 -49.08
C LEU A 117 51.21 64.98 -48.31
N GLU A 118 52.48 64.58 -48.26
CA GLU A 118 52.95 63.46 -47.44
C GLU A 118 52.76 63.71 -45.94
N GLU A 119 53.01 64.92 -45.46
CA GLU A 119 52.75 65.30 -44.07
C GLU A 119 51.26 65.24 -43.73
N CYS A 120 50.39 65.78 -44.59
CA CYS A 120 48.95 65.70 -44.41
C CYS A 120 48.45 64.24 -44.37
N VAL A 121 48.95 63.38 -45.27
CA VAL A 121 48.62 61.94 -45.28
C VAL A 121 49.12 61.25 -44.02
N ARG A 122 50.29 61.62 -43.51
CA ARG A 122 50.88 61.07 -42.30
C ARG A 122 50.05 61.42 -41.07
N ASP A 123 49.58 62.65 -40.97
CA ASP A 123 48.73 63.10 -39.86
C ASP A 123 47.33 62.47 -39.92
N ALA A 124 46.73 62.36 -41.11
CA ALA A 124 45.47 61.64 -41.29
C ALA A 124 45.59 60.15 -40.91
N ARG A 125 46.71 59.50 -41.26
CA ARG A 125 47.00 58.12 -40.83
C ARG A 125 47.15 58.02 -39.32
N ARG A 126 47.85 58.97 -38.67
CA ARG A 126 47.99 59.01 -37.20
C ARG A 126 46.65 59.19 -36.50
N LEU A 127 45.80 60.09 -36.99
CA LEU A 127 44.46 60.32 -36.44
C LEU A 127 43.59 59.06 -36.57
N ASN A 128 43.54 58.45 -37.76
CA ASN A 128 42.83 57.18 -37.97
C ASN A 128 43.32 56.08 -37.02
N LEU A 129 44.63 55.96 -36.81
CA LEU A 129 45.20 54.94 -35.92
C LEU A 129 44.78 55.18 -34.47
N TYR A 130 44.71 56.44 -34.04
CA TYR A 130 44.20 56.81 -32.72
C TYR A 130 42.71 56.49 -32.56
N GLU A 131 41.88 56.82 -33.54
CA GLU A 131 40.44 56.51 -33.55
C GLU A 131 40.17 54.99 -33.56
N VAL A 132 40.90 54.24 -34.39
CA VAL A 132 40.83 52.77 -34.43
C VAL A 132 41.21 52.19 -33.08
N ASN A 133 42.28 52.67 -32.44
CA ASN A 133 42.67 52.21 -31.10
C ASN A 133 41.61 52.55 -30.04
N GLN A 134 40.98 53.72 -30.11
CA GLN A 134 39.87 54.06 -29.22
C GLN A 134 38.68 53.11 -29.41
N LEU A 135 38.30 52.82 -30.67
CA LEU A 135 37.22 51.89 -30.98
C LEU A 135 37.55 50.47 -30.52
N GLN A 136 38.79 50.01 -30.71
CA GLN A 136 39.24 48.73 -30.19
C GLN A 136 39.15 48.65 -28.66
N MET A 137 39.53 49.71 -27.94
CA MET A 137 39.42 49.76 -26.49
C MET A 137 37.97 49.78 -26.01
N LYS A 138 37.08 50.52 -26.70
CA LYS A 138 35.63 50.50 -26.43
C LYS A 138 35.04 49.12 -26.69
N ASN A 139 35.40 48.48 -27.81
CA ASN A 139 34.97 47.11 -28.12
C ASN A 139 35.43 46.14 -27.04
N LYS A 140 36.70 46.18 -26.61
CA LYS A 140 37.20 45.34 -25.50
C LYS A 140 36.40 45.54 -24.21
N ARG A 141 36.06 46.79 -23.85
CA ARG A 141 35.21 47.06 -22.68
C ARG A 141 33.83 46.44 -22.82
N ILE A 142 33.18 46.63 -23.96
CA ILE A 142 31.85 46.06 -24.25
C ILE A 142 31.91 44.52 -24.26
N THR A 143 32.94 43.91 -24.84
CA THR A 143 33.13 42.46 -24.83
C THR A 143 33.27 41.93 -23.41
N ASN A 144 34.09 42.56 -22.57
CA ASN A 144 34.23 42.17 -21.17
C ASN A 144 32.91 42.32 -20.39
N GLU A 145 32.12 43.36 -20.67
CA GLU A 145 30.81 43.57 -20.06
C GLU A 145 29.80 42.52 -20.52
N ILE A 146 29.80 42.15 -21.81
CA ILE A 146 28.99 41.05 -22.34
C ILE A 146 29.35 39.73 -21.66
N GLU A 147 30.64 39.41 -21.51
CA GLU A 147 31.09 38.19 -20.83
C GLU A 147 30.66 38.18 -19.35
N PHE A 148 30.79 39.31 -18.65
CA PHE A 148 30.31 39.45 -17.28
C PHE A 148 28.80 39.25 -17.17
N LEU A 149 28.03 39.85 -18.07
CA LEU A 149 26.56 39.70 -18.14
C LEU A 149 26.16 38.26 -18.48
N GLN A 150 26.87 37.59 -19.39
CA GLN A 150 26.64 36.18 -19.70
C GLN A 150 26.88 35.28 -18.48
N LYS A 151 27.95 35.55 -17.71
CA LYS A 151 28.23 34.82 -16.47
C LYS A 151 27.14 35.04 -15.44
N THR A 152 26.69 36.29 -15.24
CA THR A 152 25.58 36.57 -14.31
C THR A 152 24.26 35.95 -14.77
N ILE A 153 23.98 35.88 -16.08
CA ILE A 153 22.80 35.16 -16.60
C ILE A 153 22.88 33.66 -16.31
N LEU A 154 24.06 33.05 -16.42
CA LEU A 154 24.26 31.63 -16.07
C LEU A 154 24.04 31.40 -14.57
N ASP A 155 24.66 32.22 -13.72
CA ASP A 155 24.50 32.13 -12.26
C ASP A 155 23.03 32.28 -11.86
N MET A 156 22.32 33.24 -12.45
CA MET A 156 20.88 33.43 -12.22
C MET A 156 20.05 32.24 -12.68
N LYS A 157 20.38 31.61 -13.82
CA LYS A 157 19.71 30.38 -14.28
C LYS A 157 19.93 29.21 -13.33
N GLU A 158 21.13 29.05 -12.80
CA GLU A 158 21.43 28.01 -11.80
C GLU A 158 20.65 28.25 -10.52
N ILE A 159 20.64 29.48 -10.00
CA ILE A 159 19.85 29.85 -8.82
C ILE A 159 18.36 29.57 -9.08
N ASN A 160 17.82 29.96 -10.23
CA ASN A 160 16.41 29.74 -10.54
C ASN A 160 16.07 28.23 -10.62
N ASN A 161 16.96 27.41 -11.20
CA ASN A 161 16.80 25.95 -11.22
C ASN A 161 16.81 25.36 -9.80
N THR A 162 17.69 25.83 -8.91
CA THR A 162 17.73 25.36 -7.53
C THR A 162 16.49 25.77 -6.74
N LEU A 163 16.00 27.00 -6.94
CA LEU A 163 14.76 27.50 -6.33
C LEU A 163 13.54 26.74 -6.86
N GLY A 164 13.48 26.45 -8.16
CA GLY A 164 12.43 25.63 -8.76
C GLY A 164 12.36 24.24 -8.15
N LYS A 165 13.51 23.57 -7.98
CA LYS A 165 13.58 22.27 -7.28
C LYS A 165 13.11 22.38 -5.83
N LYS A 166 13.55 23.40 -5.09
CA LYS A 166 13.11 23.65 -3.71
C LYS A 166 11.59 23.89 -3.65
N GLN A 167 11.03 24.65 -4.59
CA GLN A 167 9.59 24.93 -4.65
C GLN A 167 8.79 23.67 -4.96
N GLU A 168 9.26 22.81 -5.86
CA GLU A 168 8.62 21.53 -6.17
C GLU A 168 8.66 20.57 -4.97
N GLU A 169 9.78 20.54 -4.25
CA GLU A 169 9.92 19.73 -3.03
C GLU A 169 9.02 20.24 -1.90
N LEU A 170 8.90 21.57 -1.74
CA LEU A 170 8.00 22.20 -0.79
C LEU A 170 6.53 21.92 -1.14
N SER A 171 6.19 21.92 -2.44
CA SER A 171 4.87 21.53 -2.93
C SER A 171 4.54 20.07 -2.60
N LYS A 172 5.49 19.14 -2.83
CA LYS A 172 5.33 17.72 -2.46
C LYS A 172 5.17 17.52 -0.96
N GLN A 173 5.91 18.28 -0.14
CA GLN A 173 5.74 18.25 1.32
C GLN A 173 4.37 18.80 1.75
N TYR A 174 3.93 19.91 1.15
CA TYR A 174 2.61 20.49 1.42
C TYR A 174 1.49 19.53 1.03
N GLU A 175 1.56 18.91 -0.15
CA GLU A 175 0.60 17.90 -0.60
C GLU A 175 0.56 16.71 0.36
N LYS A 176 1.72 16.22 0.83
CA LYS A 176 1.79 15.14 1.82
C LYS A 176 1.15 15.54 3.15
N ILE A 177 1.37 16.77 3.61
CA ILE A 177 0.74 17.30 4.83
C ILE A 177 -0.77 17.38 4.66
N VAL A 178 -1.26 17.94 3.56
CA VAL A 178 -2.70 18.03 3.25
C VAL A 178 -3.33 16.64 3.16
N LEU A 179 -2.69 15.68 2.49
CA LEU A 179 -3.18 14.29 2.44
C LEU A 179 -3.24 13.66 3.83
N SER A 180 -2.21 13.86 4.66
CA SER A 180 -2.22 13.34 6.04
C SER A 180 -3.30 13.98 6.90
N LEU A 181 -3.55 15.28 6.73
CA LEU A 181 -4.60 16.02 7.42
C LEU A 181 -5.98 15.54 6.98
N ASN A 182 -6.20 15.35 5.69
CA ASN A 182 -7.45 14.83 5.14
C ASN A 182 -7.74 13.41 5.66
N GLN A 183 -6.73 12.53 5.68
CA GLN A 183 -6.87 11.19 6.28
C GLN A 183 -7.17 11.25 7.78
N MET A 184 -6.58 12.20 8.51
CA MET A 184 -6.87 12.41 9.92
C MET A 184 -8.31 12.91 10.13
N MET A 185 -8.75 13.85 9.30
CA MET A 185 -10.12 14.38 9.31
C MET A 185 -11.14 13.31 8.95
N GLU A 186 -10.87 12.48 7.97
CA GLU A 186 -11.70 11.33 7.61
C GLU A 186 -11.82 10.35 8.78
N LYS A 187 -10.69 9.96 9.40
CA LYS A 187 -10.71 9.10 10.60
C LYS A 187 -11.47 9.73 11.77
N LYS A 188 -11.36 11.06 11.95
CA LYS A 188 -12.12 11.79 12.97
C LYS A 188 -13.62 11.77 12.67
N ALA A 189 -14.00 11.95 11.41
CA ALA A 189 -15.39 11.90 10.99
C ALA A 189 -15.98 10.49 11.16
N THR A 190 -15.28 9.45 10.71
CA THR A 190 -15.73 8.06 10.89
C THR A 190 -15.83 7.68 12.36
N THR A 191 -14.83 8.01 13.19
CA THR A 191 -14.94 7.75 14.63
C THR A 191 -16.07 8.53 15.29
N THR A 192 -16.35 9.77 14.85
CA THR A 192 -17.51 10.53 15.36
C THR A 192 -18.83 9.87 14.95
N ILE A 193 -18.93 9.37 13.72
CA ILE A 193 -20.08 8.60 13.23
C ILE A 193 -20.26 7.33 14.06
N ASP A 194 -19.20 6.53 14.23
CA ASP A 194 -19.21 5.29 15.02
C ASP A 194 -19.63 5.56 16.47
N ILE A 195 -19.12 6.62 17.09
CA ILE A 195 -19.50 7.04 18.45
C ILE A 195 -20.99 7.38 18.50
N ASN A 196 -21.50 8.12 17.53
CA ASN A 196 -22.92 8.49 17.47
C ASN A 196 -23.81 7.25 17.24
N GLU A 197 -23.41 6.33 16.37
CA GLU A 197 -24.12 5.06 16.15
C GLU A 197 -24.12 4.18 17.40
N ILE A 198 -22.99 4.10 18.12
CA ILE A 198 -22.93 3.40 19.41
C ILE A 198 -23.84 4.10 20.42
N TYR A 199 -23.83 5.43 20.48
CA TYR A 199 -24.67 6.19 21.39
C TYR A 199 -26.16 5.98 21.12
N THR A 200 -26.60 6.02 19.85
CA THR A 200 -27.99 5.75 19.49
C THR A 200 -28.38 4.31 19.80
N LYS A 201 -27.50 3.34 19.52
CA LYS A 201 -27.73 1.93 19.86
C LYS A 201 -27.87 1.72 21.37
N VAL A 202 -26.95 2.26 22.17
CA VAL A 202 -27.03 2.22 23.64
C VAL A 202 -28.32 2.87 24.15
N ASN A 203 -28.75 3.98 23.54
CA ASN A 203 -30.00 4.62 23.93
C ASN A 203 -31.23 3.75 23.58
N SER A 204 -31.23 3.11 22.41
CA SER A 204 -32.30 2.17 22.01
C SER A 204 -32.37 0.95 22.94
N GLU A 205 -31.23 0.34 23.27
CA GLU A 205 -31.15 -0.78 24.22
C GLU A 205 -31.60 -0.36 25.63
N ARG A 206 -31.28 0.87 26.06
CA ARG A 206 -31.79 1.42 27.33
C ARG A 206 -33.31 1.56 27.35
N GLU A 207 -33.92 2.02 26.25
CA GLU A 207 -35.38 2.10 26.13
C GLU A 207 -36.03 0.70 26.08
N GLU A 208 -35.42 -0.26 25.37
CA GLU A 208 -35.87 -1.66 25.40
C GLU A 208 -35.81 -2.26 26.80
N ILE A 209 -34.73 -2.01 27.56
CA ILE A 209 -34.63 -2.44 28.96
C ILE A 209 -35.73 -1.79 29.82
N LYS A 210 -36.03 -0.50 29.61
CA LYS A 210 -37.14 0.17 30.32
C LYS A 210 -38.50 -0.47 29.99
N LEU A 211 -38.73 -0.82 28.73
CA LEU A 211 -39.95 -1.52 28.30
C LEU A 211 -40.03 -2.92 28.92
N GLN A 212 -38.95 -3.70 28.86
CA GLN A 212 -38.88 -5.03 29.49
C GLN A 212 -39.12 -4.96 31.00
N LYS A 213 -38.56 -3.96 31.70
CA LYS A 213 -38.85 -3.74 33.13
C LYS A 213 -40.32 -3.46 33.40
N LYS A 214 -40.99 -2.68 32.55
CA LYS A 214 -42.45 -2.46 32.65
C LYS A 214 -43.21 -3.77 32.44
N CYS A 215 -42.87 -4.55 31.41
CA CYS A 215 -43.50 -5.85 31.17
C CYS A 215 -43.32 -6.81 32.35
N VAL A 216 -42.13 -6.87 32.95
CA VAL A 216 -41.88 -7.68 34.16
C VAL A 216 -42.77 -7.22 35.32
N GLN A 217 -42.85 -5.91 35.58
CA GLN A 217 -43.74 -5.39 36.63
C GLN A 217 -45.22 -5.69 36.35
N ASP A 218 -45.65 -5.64 35.09
CA ASP A 218 -47.03 -5.97 34.71
C ASP A 218 -47.32 -7.46 34.93
N ILE A 219 -46.38 -8.35 34.58
CA ILE A 219 -46.47 -9.78 34.86
C ILE A 219 -46.48 -10.06 36.36
N GLU A 220 -45.62 -9.42 37.15
CA GLU A 220 -45.61 -9.54 38.61
C GLU A 220 -46.96 -9.12 39.21
N ARG A 221 -47.55 -8.01 38.73
CA ARG A 221 -48.89 -7.57 39.16
C ARG A 221 -49.97 -8.57 38.76
N GLN A 222 -49.85 -9.22 37.61
CA GLN A 222 -50.79 -10.26 37.18
C GLN A 222 -50.67 -11.53 38.02
N ILE A 223 -49.44 -11.97 38.32
CA ILE A 223 -49.17 -13.10 39.23
C ILE A 223 -49.75 -12.82 40.61
N GLU A 224 -49.60 -11.60 41.13
CA GLU A 224 -50.13 -11.24 42.44
C GLU A 224 -51.67 -11.22 42.45
N LYS A 225 -52.30 -10.75 41.37
CA LYS A 225 -53.76 -10.88 41.20
C LYS A 225 -54.18 -12.35 41.19
N GLU A 226 -53.54 -13.19 40.38
CA GLU A 226 -53.86 -14.62 40.30
C GLU A 226 -53.66 -15.34 41.64
N ARG A 227 -52.61 -15.00 42.41
CA ARG A 227 -52.40 -15.48 43.78
C ARG A 227 -53.55 -15.08 44.70
N SER A 228 -53.98 -13.82 44.64
CA SER A 228 -55.10 -13.33 45.46
C SER A 228 -56.42 -14.01 45.11
N GLU A 229 -56.68 -14.24 43.81
CA GLU A 229 -57.86 -14.96 43.33
C GLU A 229 -57.83 -16.43 43.72
N TYR A 230 -56.67 -17.07 43.61
CA TYR A 230 -56.46 -18.45 44.06
C TYR A 230 -56.72 -18.58 45.56
N LEU A 231 -56.25 -17.62 46.37
CA LEU A 231 -56.49 -17.61 47.81
C LEU A 231 -57.99 -17.50 48.12
N LYS A 232 -58.73 -16.62 47.43
CA LYS A 232 -60.19 -16.51 47.56
C LYS A 232 -60.91 -17.79 47.17
N LYS A 233 -60.56 -18.42 46.05
CA LYS A 233 -61.14 -19.70 45.64
C LYS A 233 -60.84 -20.81 46.65
N LYS A 234 -59.65 -20.81 47.24
CA LYS A 234 -59.26 -21.75 48.28
C LYS A 234 -60.09 -21.57 49.56
N THR A 235 -60.34 -20.32 49.99
CA THR A 235 -61.20 -20.04 51.14
C THR A 235 -62.66 -20.44 50.86
N GLU A 236 -63.20 -20.11 49.68
CA GLU A 236 -64.56 -20.50 49.27
C GLU A 236 -64.73 -22.03 49.21
N LEU A 237 -63.73 -22.76 48.71
CA LEU A 237 -63.73 -24.22 48.71
C LEU A 237 -63.69 -24.79 50.13
N HIS A 238 -62.89 -24.20 51.01
CA HIS A 238 -62.81 -24.62 52.40
C HIS A 238 -64.13 -24.41 53.14
N GLU A 239 -64.79 -23.28 52.92
CA GLU A 239 -66.14 -23.01 53.44
C GLU A 239 -67.16 -24.04 52.91
N LYS A 240 -67.15 -24.35 51.61
CA LYS A 240 -68.02 -25.38 51.03
C LYS A 240 -67.76 -26.76 51.63
N ILE A 241 -66.49 -27.15 51.83
CA ILE A 241 -66.14 -28.42 52.47
C ILE A 241 -66.71 -28.46 53.90
N HIS A 242 -66.52 -27.39 54.67
CA HIS A 242 -67.05 -27.28 56.02
C HIS A 242 -68.60 -27.34 56.05
N GLU A 243 -69.27 -26.71 55.09
CA GLU A 243 -70.73 -26.82 54.93
C GLU A 243 -71.18 -28.27 54.63
N TYR A 244 -70.46 -28.98 53.76
CA TYR A 244 -70.74 -30.39 53.45
C TYR A 244 -70.48 -31.31 54.65
N GLU A 245 -69.42 -31.08 55.42
CA GLU A 245 -69.13 -31.80 56.66
C GLU A 245 -70.28 -31.63 57.66
N LYS A 246 -70.73 -30.39 57.88
CA LYS A 246 -71.89 -30.08 58.75
C LYS A 246 -73.19 -30.73 58.27
N LEU A 247 -73.43 -30.74 56.95
CA LEU A 247 -74.58 -31.42 56.35
C LEU A 247 -74.50 -32.94 56.58
N CYS A 248 -73.30 -33.52 56.45
CA CYS A 248 -73.05 -34.94 56.66
C CYS A 248 -73.27 -35.33 58.13
N GLU A 249 -72.79 -34.51 59.07
CA GLU A 249 -73.03 -34.65 60.50
C GLU A 249 -74.54 -34.65 60.82
N SER A 250 -75.28 -33.69 60.27
CA SER A 250 -76.74 -33.57 60.42
C SER A 250 -77.47 -34.79 59.84
N LYS A 251 -77.06 -35.29 58.66
CA LYS A 251 -77.62 -36.51 58.07
C LYS A 251 -77.33 -37.76 58.93
N LYS A 252 -76.15 -37.88 59.56
CA LYS A 252 -75.85 -38.96 60.51
C LYS A 252 -76.77 -38.90 61.73
N GLN A 253 -76.98 -37.71 62.30
CA GLN A 253 -77.92 -37.52 63.41
C GLN A 253 -79.36 -37.88 63.01
N HIS A 254 -79.81 -37.46 61.82
CA HIS A 254 -81.13 -37.82 61.30
C HIS A 254 -81.27 -39.34 61.08
N ALA A 255 -80.27 -40.00 60.51
CA ALA A 255 -80.27 -41.45 60.31
C ALA A 255 -80.32 -42.20 61.65
N TYR A 256 -79.60 -41.72 62.67
CA TYR A 256 -79.68 -42.26 64.03
C TYR A 256 -81.09 -42.10 64.65
N HIS A 257 -81.74 -40.95 64.45
CA HIS A 257 -83.12 -40.75 64.90
C HIS A 257 -84.10 -41.70 64.19
N LYS A 258 -84.00 -41.84 62.86
CA LYS A 258 -84.82 -42.78 62.08
C LYS A 258 -84.59 -44.23 62.50
N LYS A 259 -83.36 -44.62 62.85
CA LYS A 259 -83.06 -45.95 63.39
C LYS A 259 -83.79 -46.20 64.71
N LYS A 260 -83.80 -45.23 65.63
CA LYS A 260 -84.60 -45.33 66.88
C LYS A 260 -86.09 -45.46 66.63
N GLU A 261 -86.64 -44.77 65.63
CA GLU A 261 -88.05 -44.91 65.24
C GLU A 261 -88.35 -46.28 64.64
N LEU A 262 -87.46 -46.80 63.78
CA LEU A 262 -87.56 -48.15 63.22
C LEU A 262 -87.53 -49.22 64.31
N ASP A 263 -86.66 -49.09 65.32
CA ASP A 263 -86.60 -50.02 66.45
C ASP A 263 -87.89 -50.00 67.27
N LYS A 264 -88.52 -48.82 67.46
CA LYS A 264 -89.86 -48.71 68.08
C LYS A 264 -90.94 -49.41 67.25
N LEU A 265 -90.94 -49.24 65.93
CA LEU A 265 -91.87 -49.92 65.02
C LEU A 265 -91.65 -51.43 64.99
N ARG A 266 -90.40 -51.89 65.10
CA ARG A 266 -90.05 -53.32 65.15
C ARG A 266 -90.60 -53.99 66.42
N ILE A 267 -90.56 -53.31 67.56
CA ILE A 267 -91.18 -53.77 68.82
C ILE A 267 -92.72 -53.80 68.70
N ALA A 268 -93.31 -52.87 67.95
CA ALA A 268 -94.76 -52.88 67.68
C ALA A 268 -95.16 -54.04 66.75
N ASP A 269 -94.36 -54.37 65.73
CA ASP A 269 -94.58 -55.50 64.83
C ASP A 269 -94.47 -56.85 65.54
N THR A 270 -93.51 -57.01 66.48
CA THR A 270 -93.43 -58.24 67.29
C THR A 270 -94.66 -58.40 68.18
N LYS A 271 -95.18 -57.31 68.78
CA LYS A 271 -96.45 -57.33 69.54
C LYS A 271 -97.67 -57.59 68.67
N LEU A 272 -97.65 -57.19 67.39
CA LEU A 272 -98.72 -57.48 66.44
C LEU A 272 -98.69 -58.95 66.01
N LYS A 273 -97.50 -59.54 65.81
CA LYS A 273 -97.31 -60.97 65.50
C LYS A 273 -97.73 -61.88 66.65
N GLU A 274 -97.47 -61.50 67.90
CA GLU A 274 -98.01 -62.19 69.09
C GLU A 274 -99.56 -62.13 69.13
N ARG A 275 -100.14 -60.98 68.73
CA ARG A 275 -101.61 -60.84 68.65
C ARG A 275 -102.21 -61.69 67.52
N VAL A 276 -101.59 -61.71 66.34
CA VAL A 276 -102.03 -62.51 65.19
C VAL A 276 -101.95 -64.00 65.50
N THR A 277 -100.90 -64.47 66.18
CA THR A 277 -100.79 -65.87 66.62
C THR A 277 -101.85 -66.24 67.67
N THR A 278 -102.25 -65.34 68.57
CA THR A 278 -103.42 -65.58 69.45
C THR A 278 -104.76 -65.60 68.69
N THR A 279 -104.95 -64.77 67.66
CA THR A 279 -106.20 -64.77 66.87
C THR A 279 -106.31 -65.99 65.95
N THR A 280 -105.20 -66.55 65.46
CA THR A 280 -105.19 -67.78 64.66
C THR A 280 -105.59 -69.01 65.47
N VAL A 281 -105.27 -69.07 66.78
CA VAL A 281 -105.71 -70.15 67.69
C VAL A 281 -107.20 -70.06 68.02
N ILE A 282 -107.76 -68.84 68.11
CA ILE A 282 -109.21 -68.64 68.33
C ILE A 282 -110.04 -69.03 67.09
N LEU A 283 -109.47 -68.90 65.88
CA LEU A 283 -110.10 -69.32 64.62
C LEU A 283 -110.07 -70.85 64.40
N SER A 284 -109.13 -71.59 65.00
CA SER A 284 -109.16 -73.06 64.98
C SER A 284 -110.23 -73.64 65.92
N ASP A 285 -110.53 -72.97 67.03
CA ASP A 285 -111.58 -73.39 67.97
C ASP A 285 -113.00 -73.06 67.47
N HIS A 286 -113.19 -71.96 66.72
CA HIS A 286 -114.48 -71.64 66.07
C HIS A 286 -114.84 -72.61 64.93
N ASN A 287 -113.85 -73.24 64.28
CA ASN A 287 -114.11 -74.24 63.24
C ASN A 287 -114.65 -75.58 63.80
N LEU A 288 -114.47 -75.85 65.10
CA LEU A 288 -115.04 -77.03 65.77
C LEU A 288 -116.50 -76.84 66.22
N GLU A 289 -116.94 -75.58 66.34
CA GLU A 289 -118.30 -75.17 66.71
C GLU A 289 -119.23 -75.08 65.49
N VAL A 290 -118.69 -74.68 64.33
CA VAL A 290 -119.38 -74.71 63.02
C VAL A 290 -119.69 -76.15 62.58
N ALA A 291 -118.84 -77.12 62.91
CA ALA A 291 -119.09 -78.54 62.64
C ALA A 291 -120.25 -79.12 63.48
N LYS A 292 -120.46 -78.62 64.71
CA LYS A 292 -121.54 -79.07 65.61
C LYS A 292 -122.91 -78.49 65.25
N LEU A 293 -122.95 -77.31 64.60
CA LEU A 293 -124.20 -76.69 64.13
C LEU A 293 -124.69 -77.26 62.78
N GLN A 294 -123.82 -77.92 62.01
CA GLN A 294 -124.17 -78.59 60.75
C GLN A 294 -124.81 -79.99 60.94
N GLU A 295 -124.72 -80.60 62.12
CA GLU A 295 -125.44 -81.85 62.47
C GLU A 295 -126.89 -81.60 62.93
N SER A 296 -127.19 -80.44 63.54
CA SER A 296 -128.56 -80.08 63.95
C SER A 296 -129.49 -79.71 62.78
N VAL A 297 -128.93 -79.33 61.63
CA VAL A 297 -129.70 -78.97 60.43
C VAL A 297 -130.12 -80.22 59.63
N ARG A 298 -129.35 -81.31 59.70
CA ARG A 298 -129.73 -82.61 59.10
C ARG A 298 -130.86 -83.34 59.86
N HIS A 299 -131.16 -82.96 61.12
CA HIS A 299 -132.22 -83.57 61.92
C HIS A 299 -133.63 -83.02 61.62
N TRP A 300 -133.75 -81.77 61.16
CA TRP A 300 -135.03 -81.14 60.80
C TRP A 300 -135.48 -81.44 59.36
N GLU A 301 -134.54 -81.68 58.45
CA GLU A 301 -134.85 -82.09 57.06
C GLU A 301 -135.35 -83.54 56.95
N GLN A 302 -135.15 -84.35 58.01
CA GLN A 302 -135.60 -85.75 58.09
C GLN A 302 -136.99 -85.91 58.76
N GLN A 303 -137.48 -84.89 59.52
CA GLN A 303 -138.84 -84.89 60.09
C GLN A 303 -139.96 -84.47 59.10
N VAL A 304 -139.62 -83.81 57.98
CA VAL A 304 -140.59 -83.36 56.96
C VAL A 304 -141.00 -84.49 56.00
N GLU A 305 -140.20 -85.55 55.87
CA GLU A 305 -140.48 -86.68 54.98
C GLU A 305 -141.20 -87.86 55.68
N GLU A 306 -141.27 -87.87 57.02
CA GLU A 306 -141.97 -88.89 57.82
C GLU A 306 -143.45 -88.53 58.15
N VAL A 307 -143.86 -87.26 58.10
CA VAL A 307 -145.28 -86.84 58.23
C VAL A 307 -146.10 -87.15 56.96
N LYS A 308 -145.43 -87.38 55.82
CA LYS A 308 -146.07 -87.71 54.54
C LYS A 308 -146.52 -89.17 54.39
N LYS A 309 -146.22 -90.06 55.34
CA LYS A 309 -146.51 -91.51 55.23
C LYS A 309 -147.44 -92.10 56.31
N ALA A 310 -148.11 -91.29 57.14
CA ALA A 310 -148.84 -91.81 58.31
C ALA A 310 -150.34 -91.45 58.46
N CYS A 311 -151.13 -91.08 57.43
CA CYS A 311 -152.61 -91.11 57.55
C CYS A 311 -153.40 -91.14 56.22
N GLY A 312 -153.17 -92.17 55.41
CA GLY A 312 -154.11 -92.67 54.40
C GLY A 312 -154.84 -93.91 54.90
N LEU A 313 -155.63 -93.79 55.98
CA LEU A 313 -156.43 -94.91 56.49
C LEU A 313 -157.75 -94.44 57.11
N LEU A 314 -158.52 -93.63 56.36
CA LEU A 314 -159.94 -93.44 56.66
C LEU A 314 -160.77 -92.98 55.45
N ASP A 315 -160.56 -93.58 54.28
CA ASP A 315 -161.58 -93.54 53.23
C ASP A 315 -161.70 -94.89 52.50
N ASN A 316 -161.95 -95.92 53.32
CA ASN A 316 -162.58 -97.16 52.90
C ASN A 316 -163.56 -97.65 53.98
N LYS A 317 -164.43 -96.73 54.40
CA LYS A 317 -165.84 -97.07 54.54
C LYS A 317 -166.57 -96.05 53.68
N ILE A 318 -166.87 -96.42 52.43
CA ILE A 318 -168.21 -96.95 52.18
C ILE A 318 -169.21 -95.90 52.71
N LYS A 319 -169.63 -95.02 51.82
CA LYS A 319 -170.98 -95.19 51.27
C LYS A 319 -171.98 -95.44 52.40
N PHE A 320 -172.30 -94.41 53.16
CA PHE A 320 -173.64 -94.37 53.74
C PHE A 320 -174.49 -93.24 53.18
N PHE A 321 -174.01 -92.02 52.92
CA PHE A 321 -174.86 -91.02 52.23
C PHE A 321 -174.01 -90.00 51.47
N LYS A 322 -173.96 -89.88 50.14
CA LYS A 322 -174.98 -90.10 49.11
C LYS A 322 -176.39 -89.74 49.57
N MET A 323 -176.57 -88.53 50.11
CA MET A 323 -177.68 -87.62 49.77
C MET A 323 -177.79 -86.49 50.80
N SER A 324 -177.37 -85.29 50.41
CA SER A 324 -178.30 -84.19 50.18
C SER A 324 -177.50 -83.09 49.46
N LYS A 325 -177.52 -83.07 48.13
CA LYS A 325 -178.62 -82.47 47.36
C LYS A 325 -178.71 -80.98 47.66
N ASP A 326 -178.16 -80.25 46.71
CA ASP A 326 -178.70 -78.99 46.21
C ASP A 326 -178.69 -77.75 47.11
N ARG A 327 -177.84 -76.82 46.65
CA ARG A 327 -178.26 -75.49 46.16
C ARG A 327 -178.45 -74.39 47.20
N MET A 328 -178.14 -73.12 46.91
CA MET A 328 -177.54 -72.43 45.76
C MET A 328 -177.49 -70.94 46.14
N VAL A 329 -176.86 -70.16 45.25
CA VAL A 329 -177.21 -68.78 44.86
C VAL A 329 -176.32 -67.70 45.51
N ASN A 330 -175.67 -66.76 44.82
CA ASN A 330 -175.22 -66.55 43.42
C ASN A 330 -174.48 -65.19 43.39
N VAL A 331 -173.40 -65.11 42.60
CA VAL A 331 -173.11 -64.08 41.58
C VAL A 331 -173.29 -62.58 41.93
N THR A 332 -172.18 -61.82 42.05
CA THR A 332 -172.08 -60.38 41.65
C THR A 332 -170.68 -59.72 41.64
N ASP A 333 -169.55 -60.40 41.95
CA ASP A 333 -168.27 -59.70 42.25
C ASP A 333 -167.08 -59.93 41.26
N THR A 334 -167.33 -60.53 40.10
CA THR A 334 -166.25 -61.02 39.20
C THR A 334 -165.82 -60.09 38.05
N GLU A 335 -166.53 -58.97 37.78
CA GLU A 335 -166.19 -58.10 36.62
C GLU A 335 -165.26 -56.91 36.97
N LYS A 336 -165.10 -56.53 38.25
CA LYS A 336 -164.29 -55.36 38.66
C LYS A 336 -162.77 -55.62 38.77
N ARG A 337 -162.34 -56.88 38.92
CA ARG A 337 -160.92 -57.26 39.15
C ARG A 337 -160.10 -57.45 37.87
N ALA A 338 -160.73 -57.77 36.73
CA ALA A 338 -160.02 -58.04 35.47
C ALA A 338 -159.51 -56.77 34.77
N LEU A 339 -160.16 -55.60 34.96
CA LEU A 339 -159.74 -54.33 34.34
C LEU A 339 -158.55 -53.65 35.06
N LEU A 340 -158.35 -53.91 36.36
CA LEU A 340 -157.24 -53.33 37.12
C LEU A 340 -155.88 -53.99 36.82
N GLN A 341 -155.86 -55.28 36.49
CA GLN A 341 -154.62 -56.03 36.23
C GLN A 341 -153.97 -55.71 34.87
N LYS A 342 -154.75 -55.14 33.92
CA LYS A 342 -154.28 -54.78 32.57
C LYS A 342 -153.72 -53.35 32.47
N ILE A 343 -154.09 -52.48 33.42
CA ILE A 343 -153.56 -51.11 33.54
C ILE A 343 -152.14 -51.13 34.14
N THR A 344 -151.90 -52.01 35.13
CA THR A 344 -150.59 -52.14 35.79
C THR A 344 -149.48 -52.67 34.88
N GLU A 345 -149.78 -53.59 33.94
CA GLU A 345 -148.77 -54.12 33.01
C GLU A 345 -148.31 -53.11 31.92
N MET A 346 -149.15 -52.15 31.55
CA MET A 346 -148.82 -51.15 30.53
C MET A 346 -148.01 -49.98 31.11
N ASP A 347 -148.27 -49.59 32.36
CA ASP A 347 -147.50 -48.55 33.06
C ASP A 347 -146.04 -48.98 33.30
N GLU A 348 -145.79 -50.25 33.68
CA GLU A 348 -144.44 -50.76 33.88
C GLU A 348 -143.61 -50.79 32.57
N LYS A 349 -144.23 -51.11 31.45
CA LYS A 349 -143.57 -51.08 30.13
C LYS A 349 -143.26 -49.65 29.67
N LEU A 350 -144.16 -48.70 29.92
CA LEU A 350 -143.95 -47.29 29.59
C LEU A 350 -142.81 -46.67 30.41
N HIS A 351 -142.71 -47.02 31.70
CA HIS A 351 -141.67 -46.50 32.59
C HIS A 351 -140.27 -47.01 32.21
N LYS A 352 -140.15 -48.27 31.79
CA LYS A 352 -138.88 -48.88 31.37
C LYS A 352 -138.32 -48.24 30.09
N ALA A 353 -139.18 -48.00 29.09
CA ALA A 353 -138.78 -47.33 27.85
C ALA A 353 -138.34 -45.86 28.07
N GLN A 354 -138.96 -45.15 29.03
CA GLN A 354 -138.55 -43.79 29.38
C GLN A 354 -137.18 -43.72 30.06
N LEU A 355 -136.84 -44.69 30.91
CA LEU A 355 -135.52 -44.79 31.56
C LEU A 355 -134.41 -45.09 30.54
N GLU A 356 -134.66 -46.00 29.60
CA GLU A 356 -133.70 -46.33 28.54
C GLU A 356 -133.42 -45.13 27.61
N ASN A 357 -134.46 -44.40 27.19
CA ASN A 357 -134.29 -43.21 26.34
C ASN A 357 -133.51 -42.08 27.05
N LYS A 358 -133.75 -41.85 28.36
CA LYS A 358 -132.94 -40.92 29.16
C LYS A 358 -131.47 -41.36 29.21
N SER A 359 -131.19 -42.65 29.41
CA SER A 359 -129.82 -43.17 29.45
C SER A 359 -129.08 -43.01 28.12
N LEU A 360 -129.76 -43.16 26.97
CA LEU A 360 -129.17 -43.02 25.65
C LEU A 360 -128.90 -41.55 25.30
N GLN A 361 -129.79 -40.63 25.68
CA GLN A 361 -129.54 -39.19 25.52
C GLN A 361 -128.34 -38.71 26.35
N GLU A 362 -128.16 -39.23 27.56
CA GLU A 362 -126.98 -38.93 28.40
C GLU A 362 -125.69 -39.45 27.75
N LYS A 363 -125.70 -40.70 27.25
CA LYS A 363 -124.56 -41.27 26.51
C LYS A 363 -124.21 -40.44 25.26
N LEU A 364 -125.19 -40.02 24.48
CA LEU A 364 -124.97 -39.18 23.29
C LEU A 364 -124.37 -37.81 23.67
N LYS A 365 -124.85 -37.18 24.74
CA LYS A 365 -124.28 -35.93 25.25
C LYS A 365 -122.84 -36.11 25.73
N THR A 366 -122.52 -37.21 26.42
CA THR A 366 -121.15 -37.50 26.85
C THR A 366 -120.21 -37.74 25.66
N LEU A 367 -120.65 -38.49 24.64
CA LEU A 367 -119.85 -38.77 23.45
C LEU A 367 -119.58 -37.49 22.64
N SER A 368 -120.61 -36.64 22.47
CA SER A 368 -120.45 -35.35 21.79
C SER A 368 -119.47 -34.43 22.52
N ARG A 369 -119.49 -34.44 23.86
CA ARG A 369 -118.51 -33.69 24.67
C ARG A 369 -117.09 -34.25 24.52
N GLN A 370 -116.92 -35.57 24.51
CA GLN A 370 -115.61 -36.22 24.29
C GLN A 370 -115.04 -35.90 22.90
N TYR A 371 -115.84 -36.00 21.84
CA TYR A 371 -115.42 -35.66 20.49
C TYR A 371 -114.95 -34.21 20.37
N LYS A 372 -115.65 -33.28 21.02
CA LYS A 372 -115.28 -31.86 21.04
C LYS A 372 -113.97 -31.60 21.80
N ILE A 373 -113.69 -32.38 22.86
CA ILE A 373 -112.42 -32.31 23.59
C ILE A 373 -111.27 -32.82 22.71
N VAL A 374 -111.44 -33.96 22.04
CA VAL A 374 -110.41 -34.55 21.17
C VAL A 374 -110.05 -33.61 20.02
N LEU A 375 -111.03 -33.00 19.35
CA LEU A 375 -110.79 -31.98 18.31
C LEU A 375 -109.97 -30.79 18.83
N GLN A 376 -110.28 -30.29 20.03
CA GLN A 376 -109.52 -29.19 20.63
C GLN A 376 -108.10 -29.59 21.02
N GLU A 377 -107.88 -30.85 21.41
CA GLU A 377 -106.55 -31.39 21.69
C GLU A 377 -105.75 -31.57 20.39
N GLU A 378 -106.35 -32.09 19.33
CA GLU A 378 -105.73 -32.22 18.00
C GLU A 378 -105.30 -30.86 17.44
N ASP A 379 -106.17 -29.84 17.52
CA ASP A 379 -105.85 -28.47 17.10
C ASP A 379 -104.68 -27.88 17.92
N LYS A 380 -104.68 -28.09 19.24
CA LYS A 380 -103.58 -27.66 20.11
C LYS A 380 -102.26 -28.35 19.75
N VAL A 381 -102.28 -29.67 19.52
CA VAL A 381 -101.11 -30.46 19.13
C VAL A 381 -100.62 -30.01 17.75
N PHE A 382 -101.51 -29.74 16.80
CA PHE A 382 -101.16 -29.24 15.48
C PHE A 382 -100.45 -27.88 15.54
N ILE A 383 -100.99 -26.93 16.33
CA ILE A 383 -100.36 -25.62 16.53
C ILE A 383 -98.98 -25.77 17.21
N GLN A 384 -98.85 -26.65 18.21
CA GLN A 384 -97.56 -26.93 18.83
C GLN A 384 -96.55 -27.54 17.84
N LYS A 385 -96.98 -28.49 17.00
CA LYS A 385 -96.14 -29.10 15.97
C LYS A 385 -95.67 -28.07 14.95
N LYS A 386 -96.53 -27.14 14.53
CA LYS A 386 -96.16 -26.04 13.62
C LYS A 386 -95.14 -25.10 14.26
N LYS A 387 -95.33 -24.71 15.54
CA LYS A 387 -94.36 -23.90 16.28
C LYS A 387 -93.00 -24.59 16.39
N LEU A 388 -92.97 -25.88 16.70
CA LEU A 388 -91.73 -26.68 16.75
C LEU A 388 -91.06 -26.76 15.37
N GLN A 389 -91.83 -26.91 14.30
CA GLN A 389 -91.29 -26.97 12.94
C GLN A 389 -90.69 -25.62 12.50
N ASP A 390 -91.35 -24.50 12.81
CA ASP A 390 -90.84 -23.16 12.51
C ASP A 390 -89.56 -22.85 13.32
N GLU A 391 -89.52 -23.25 14.59
CA GLU A 391 -88.32 -23.09 15.42
C GLU A 391 -87.17 -23.97 14.93
N ASN A 392 -87.45 -25.22 14.53
CA ASN A 392 -86.45 -26.09 13.91
C ASN A 392 -85.90 -25.48 12.60
N ARG A 393 -86.75 -24.89 11.76
CA ARG A 393 -86.29 -24.19 10.55
C ARG A 393 -85.36 -23.01 10.87
N ARG A 394 -85.66 -22.22 11.90
CA ARG A 394 -84.79 -21.14 12.36
C ARG A 394 -83.45 -21.66 12.87
N GLN A 395 -83.48 -22.73 13.66
CA GLN A 395 -82.26 -23.38 14.16
C GLN A 395 -81.40 -23.92 13.00
N MET A 396 -82.00 -24.57 12.01
CA MET A 396 -81.28 -25.05 10.82
C MET A 396 -80.64 -23.90 10.02
N ALA A 397 -81.36 -22.78 9.84
CA ALA A 397 -80.79 -21.61 9.17
C ALA A 397 -79.62 -21.00 9.96
N PHE A 398 -79.73 -20.94 11.29
CA PHE A 398 -78.65 -20.48 12.17
C PHE A 398 -77.43 -21.42 12.12
N ILE A 399 -77.66 -22.74 12.13
CA ILE A 399 -76.61 -23.75 12.00
C ILE A 399 -75.88 -23.56 10.67
N ALA A 400 -76.59 -23.46 9.55
CA ALA A 400 -75.99 -23.23 8.23
C ALA A 400 -75.17 -21.93 8.19
N GLN A 401 -75.67 -20.85 8.81
CA GLN A 401 -74.93 -19.60 8.93
C GLN A 401 -73.62 -19.81 9.72
N LYS A 402 -73.65 -20.54 10.84
CA LYS A 402 -72.46 -20.84 11.62
C LYS A 402 -71.49 -21.77 10.89
N GLU A 403 -71.98 -22.74 10.13
CA GLU A 403 -71.15 -23.60 9.28
C GLU A 403 -70.41 -22.81 8.20
N ASN A 404 -71.06 -21.82 7.58
CA ASN A 404 -70.41 -20.91 6.64
C ASN A 404 -69.31 -20.08 7.32
N PHE A 405 -69.58 -19.54 8.51
CA PHE A 405 -68.56 -18.81 9.29
C PHE A 405 -67.38 -19.71 9.70
N LEU A 406 -67.65 -20.96 10.07
CA LEU A 406 -66.60 -21.92 10.40
C LEU A 406 -65.78 -22.29 9.16
N SER A 407 -66.41 -22.42 7.99
CA SER A 407 -65.73 -22.69 6.73
C SER A 407 -64.83 -21.53 6.32
N GLN A 408 -65.30 -20.29 6.44
CA GLN A 408 -64.48 -19.10 6.22
C GLN A 408 -63.29 -19.07 7.18
N ARG A 409 -63.52 -19.28 8.49
CA ARG A 409 -62.45 -19.32 9.47
C ARG A 409 -61.41 -20.41 9.19
N LYS A 410 -61.82 -21.58 8.69
CA LYS A 410 -60.88 -22.65 8.29
C LYS A 410 -59.96 -22.18 7.15
N VAL A 411 -60.50 -21.49 6.16
CA VAL A 411 -59.70 -20.93 5.06
C VAL A 411 -58.76 -19.84 5.57
N ASP A 412 -59.25 -18.93 6.42
CA ASP A 412 -58.44 -17.86 6.99
C ASP A 412 -57.29 -18.44 7.85
N ILE A 413 -57.56 -19.46 8.67
CA ILE A 413 -56.54 -20.18 9.45
C ILE A 413 -55.48 -20.78 8.53
N LYS A 414 -55.90 -21.47 7.47
CA LYS A 414 -54.97 -22.08 6.50
C LYS A 414 -54.08 -21.03 5.82
N ASN A 415 -54.66 -19.90 5.41
CA ASN A 415 -53.90 -18.80 4.82
C ASN A 415 -52.89 -18.20 5.81
N MET A 416 -53.25 -18.09 7.09
CA MET A 416 -52.34 -17.62 8.14
C MET A 416 -51.22 -18.63 8.42
N GLU A 417 -51.51 -19.93 8.40
CA GLU A 417 -50.51 -20.99 8.52
C GLU A 417 -49.51 -20.97 7.35
N GLU A 418 -49.98 -20.84 6.12
CA GLU A 418 -49.13 -20.68 4.93
C GLU A 418 -48.29 -19.38 5.01
N GLY A 419 -48.89 -18.28 5.50
CA GLY A 419 -48.19 -17.03 5.79
C GLY A 419 -47.09 -17.20 6.85
N LEU A 420 -47.33 -17.99 7.89
CA LEU A 420 -46.31 -18.32 8.89
C LEU A 420 -45.17 -19.15 8.30
N ILE A 421 -45.49 -20.17 7.48
CA ILE A 421 -44.48 -21.01 6.83
C ILE A 421 -43.57 -20.14 5.94
N THR A 422 -44.15 -19.33 5.06
CA THR A 422 -43.38 -18.45 4.17
C THR A 422 -42.52 -17.44 4.95
N LEU A 423 -43.04 -16.88 6.05
CA LEU A 423 -42.26 -15.99 6.93
C LEU A 423 -41.10 -16.72 7.61
N THR A 424 -41.30 -17.96 8.07
CA THR A 424 -40.22 -18.77 8.67
C THR A 424 -39.14 -19.16 7.65
N GLU A 425 -39.53 -19.50 6.43
CA GLU A 425 -38.60 -19.77 5.33
C GLU A 425 -37.80 -18.52 4.95
N LEU A 426 -38.45 -17.36 4.87
CA LEU A 426 -37.79 -16.09 4.61
C LEU A 426 -36.80 -15.71 5.73
N HIS A 427 -37.18 -15.92 6.99
CA HIS A 427 -36.28 -15.72 8.14
C HIS A 427 -35.06 -16.66 8.07
N ARG A 428 -35.27 -17.93 7.71
CA ARG A 428 -34.20 -18.90 7.54
C ARG A 428 -33.24 -18.50 6.42
N ALA A 429 -33.78 -18.10 5.26
CA ALA A 429 -33.00 -17.62 4.13
C ALA A 429 -32.18 -16.36 4.51
N SER A 430 -32.79 -15.42 5.23
CA SER A 430 -32.12 -14.21 5.73
C SER A 430 -30.97 -14.56 6.68
N LYS A 431 -31.18 -15.47 7.64
CA LYS A 431 -30.12 -15.97 8.53
C LYS A 431 -28.97 -16.60 7.76
N ASP A 432 -29.26 -17.39 6.72
CA ASP A 432 -28.23 -18.04 5.92
C ASP A 432 -27.43 -17.02 5.07
N VAL A 433 -28.07 -15.96 4.57
CA VAL A 433 -27.38 -14.83 3.94
C VAL A 433 -26.46 -14.13 4.93
N TYR A 434 -26.93 -13.80 6.14
CA TYR A 434 -26.10 -13.19 7.17
C TYR A 434 -24.93 -14.08 7.59
N ARG A 435 -25.14 -15.39 7.74
CA ARG A 435 -24.06 -16.35 8.01
C ARG A 435 -22.99 -16.34 6.91
N LYS A 436 -23.41 -16.30 5.63
CA LYS A 436 -22.46 -16.19 4.50
C LYS A 436 -21.69 -14.87 4.55
N GLN A 437 -22.36 -13.75 4.84
CA GLN A 437 -21.71 -12.45 4.98
C GLN A 437 -20.70 -12.44 6.14
N ILE A 438 -21.08 -12.96 7.31
CA ILE A 438 -20.19 -13.09 8.47
C ILE A 438 -18.96 -13.93 8.11
N LYS A 439 -19.15 -15.05 7.39
CA LYS A 439 -18.03 -15.88 6.94
C LYS A 439 -17.07 -15.12 6.02
N ILE A 440 -17.60 -14.40 5.01
CA ILE A 440 -16.78 -13.58 4.10
C ILE A 440 -16.01 -12.49 4.88
N LEU A 441 -16.67 -11.81 5.83
CA LEU A 441 -16.03 -10.80 6.67
C LEU A 441 -14.94 -11.39 7.56
N SER A 442 -15.16 -12.57 8.13
CA SER A 442 -14.15 -13.31 8.91
C SER A 442 -12.95 -13.69 8.05
N ASP A 443 -13.18 -14.21 6.85
CA ASP A 443 -12.11 -14.56 5.89
C ASP A 443 -11.33 -13.31 5.43
N ASN A 444 -12.02 -12.17 5.26
CA ASN A 444 -11.38 -10.88 4.97
C ASN A 444 -10.51 -10.41 6.13
N LEU A 445 -11.03 -10.49 7.36
CA LEU A 445 -10.28 -10.11 8.56
C LEU A 445 -9.00 -10.94 8.70
N GLU A 446 -9.08 -12.25 8.45
CA GLU A 446 -7.92 -13.13 8.51
C GLU A 446 -6.88 -12.81 7.43
N ARG A 447 -7.32 -12.53 6.19
CA ARG A 447 -6.42 -12.06 5.13
C ARG A 447 -5.73 -10.74 5.49
N GLU A 448 -6.44 -9.80 6.09
CA GLU A 448 -5.85 -8.53 6.54
C GLU A 448 -4.89 -8.72 7.72
N ARG A 449 -5.18 -9.64 8.65
CA ARG A 449 -4.23 -10.02 9.72
C ARG A 449 -2.93 -10.57 9.13
N GLN A 450 -3.03 -11.48 8.17
CA GLN A 450 -1.86 -12.05 7.49
C GLN A 450 -1.07 -10.97 6.72
N ARG A 451 -1.75 -10.10 5.97
CA ARG A 451 -1.12 -8.95 5.27
C ARG A 451 -0.41 -8.01 6.24
N ARG A 452 -1.00 -7.76 7.41
CA ARG A 452 -0.39 -6.92 8.45
C ARG A 452 0.90 -7.55 8.98
N ILE A 453 0.89 -8.86 9.26
CA ILE A 453 2.09 -9.59 9.71
C ILE A 453 3.19 -9.52 8.65
N ILE A 454 2.86 -9.81 7.39
CA ILE A 454 3.82 -9.73 6.26
C ILE A 454 4.39 -8.32 6.13
N THR A 455 3.53 -7.30 6.24
CA THR A 455 3.96 -5.90 6.14
C THR A 455 4.86 -5.50 7.31
N GLN A 456 4.53 -5.91 8.54
CA GLN A 456 5.38 -5.69 9.70
C GLN A 456 6.74 -6.37 9.55
N TRP A 457 6.77 -7.60 9.04
CA TRP A 457 8.02 -8.31 8.75
C TRP A 457 8.85 -7.59 7.69
N LYS A 458 8.23 -7.13 6.58
CA LYS A 458 8.91 -6.31 5.56
C LYS A 458 9.50 -5.03 6.16
N ILE A 459 8.76 -4.33 7.01
CA ILE A 459 9.24 -3.13 7.71
C ILE A 459 10.43 -3.48 8.61
N ALA A 460 10.37 -4.58 9.37
CA ALA A 460 11.46 -5.02 10.23
C ALA A 460 12.74 -5.36 9.43
N CYS A 461 12.59 -6.07 8.30
CA CYS A 461 13.68 -6.38 7.39
C CYS A 461 14.31 -5.10 6.80
N LEU A 462 13.48 -4.14 6.36
CA LEU A 462 13.95 -2.85 5.85
C LEU A 462 14.67 -2.03 6.93
N ARG A 463 14.16 -2.03 8.18
CA ARG A 463 14.84 -1.38 9.31
C ARG A 463 16.22 -1.97 9.58
N LYS A 464 16.34 -3.30 9.64
CA LYS A 464 17.65 -3.98 9.76
C LYS A 464 18.57 -3.70 8.57
N GLY A 465 18.01 -3.56 7.37
CA GLY A 465 18.76 -3.13 6.18
C GLY A 465 19.31 -1.71 6.33
N HIS A 466 18.46 -0.80 6.79
CA HIS A 466 18.80 0.60 7.01
C HIS A 466 19.84 0.79 8.12
N GLU A 467 19.71 0.08 9.25
CA GLU A 467 20.70 0.09 10.34
C GLU A 467 22.09 -0.35 9.85
N ARG A 468 22.17 -1.43 9.06
CA ARG A 468 23.42 -1.88 8.46
C ARG A 468 24.01 -0.88 7.47
N TRP A 469 23.15 -0.19 6.71
CA TRP A 469 23.60 0.87 5.82
C TRP A 469 24.14 2.07 6.61
N LEU A 470 23.41 2.53 7.64
CA LEU A 470 23.86 3.61 8.53
C LEU A 470 25.20 3.29 9.18
N LEU A 471 25.39 2.06 9.66
CA LEU A 471 26.66 1.64 10.26
C LEU A 471 27.80 1.72 9.24
N ARG A 472 27.60 1.20 8.02
CA ARG A 472 28.60 1.25 6.93
C ARG A 472 28.94 2.68 6.54
N THR A 473 27.94 3.53 6.34
CA THR A 473 28.18 4.94 6.01
C THR A 473 28.89 5.66 7.15
N LYS A 474 28.59 5.33 8.41
CA LYS A 474 29.30 5.90 9.57
C LYS A 474 30.77 5.45 9.62
N THR A 475 31.06 4.17 9.34
CA THR A 475 32.45 3.70 9.28
C THR A 475 33.21 4.31 8.11
N GLU A 476 32.61 4.40 6.92
CA GLU A 476 33.21 5.04 5.75
C GLU A 476 33.49 6.54 6.02
N LEU A 477 32.55 7.25 6.65
CA LEU A 477 32.77 8.64 7.04
C LEU A 477 33.89 8.79 8.08
N GLN A 478 34.00 7.86 9.04
CA GLN A 478 35.08 7.88 10.02
C GLN A 478 36.44 7.64 9.35
N GLU A 479 36.52 6.68 8.41
CA GLU A 479 37.75 6.43 7.63
C GLU A 479 38.16 7.67 6.83
N ILE A 480 37.21 8.35 6.18
CA ILE A 480 37.48 9.60 5.47
C ILE A 480 37.96 10.70 6.43
N MET A 481 37.31 10.84 7.59
CA MET A 481 37.74 11.80 8.60
C MET A 481 39.16 11.54 9.10
N ASP A 482 39.49 10.27 9.38
CA ASP A 482 40.82 9.87 9.82
C ASP A 482 41.87 10.16 8.73
N GLN A 483 41.54 9.90 7.45
CA GLN A 483 42.41 10.24 6.31
C GLN A 483 42.62 11.75 6.16
N ILE A 484 41.55 12.56 6.34
CA ILE A 484 41.65 14.03 6.35
C ILE A 484 42.59 14.47 7.47
N GLN A 485 42.42 13.93 8.68
CA GLN A 485 43.25 14.29 9.83
C GLN A 485 44.73 13.92 9.64
N ILE A 486 45.01 12.75 9.07
CA ILE A 486 46.38 12.33 8.71
C ILE A 486 46.98 13.29 7.68
N THR A 487 46.19 13.65 6.65
CA THR A 487 46.62 14.54 5.57
C THR A 487 46.88 15.96 6.09
N ASP A 488 46.02 16.50 6.94
CA ASP A 488 46.22 17.79 7.59
C ASP A 488 47.45 17.79 8.50
N SER A 489 47.65 16.72 9.28
CA SER A 489 48.86 16.56 10.10
C SER A 489 50.13 16.50 9.24
N ARG A 490 50.07 15.88 8.05
CA ARG A 490 51.18 15.90 7.09
C ARG A 490 51.38 17.31 6.50
N ARG A 491 50.30 18.01 6.14
CA ARG A 491 50.34 19.38 5.64
C ARG A 491 51.01 20.31 6.64
N ASN A 492 50.67 20.22 7.92
CA ASN A 492 51.25 21.05 8.97
C ASN A 492 52.75 20.77 9.14
N ARG A 493 53.18 19.51 9.14
CA ARG A 493 54.61 19.15 9.16
C ARG A 493 55.37 19.72 7.96
N LEU A 494 54.79 19.65 6.76
CA LEU A 494 55.40 20.22 5.56
C LEU A 494 55.48 21.75 5.63
N LEU A 495 54.48 22.42 6.21
CA LEU A 495 54.51 23.87 6.44
C LEU A 495 55.60 24.27 7.43
N GLU A 496 55.75 23.50 8.53
CA GLU A 496 56.83 23.70 9.49
C GLU A 496 58.20 23.52 8.83
N GLU A 497 58.40 22.43 8.08
CA GLU A 497 59.63 22.16 7.33
C GLU A 497 59.92 23.30 6.34
N THR A 498 58.91 23.73 5.58
CA THR A 498 59.04 24.88 4.65
C THR A 498 59.45 26.14 5.40
N SER A 499 58.89 26.40 6.59
CA SER A 499 59.26 27.57 7.40
C SER A 499 60.72 27.51 7.88
N VAL A 500 61.21 26.31 8.25
CA VAL A 500 62.60 26.09 8.66
C VAL A 500 63.53 26.30 7.47
N ARG A 501 63.21 25.71 6.31
CA ARG A 501 63.97 25.91 5.07
C ARG A 501 64.01 27.37 4.65
N GLN A 502 62.90 28.09 4.77
CA GLN A 502 62.86 29.52 4.46
C GLN A 502 63.80 30.33 5.39
N LYS A 503 63.86 29.97 6.68
CA LYS A 503 64.81 30.59 7.62
C LYS A 503 66.26 30.29 7.23
N GLU A 504 66.57 29.03 6.94
CA GLU A 504 67.91 28.62 6.46
C GLU A 504 68.31 29.40 5.19
N ILE A 505 67.42 29.52 4.22
CA ILE A 505 67.65 30.30 2.99
C ILE A 505 67.93 31.77 3.31
N ASN A 506 67.13 32.38 4.19
CA ASN A 506 67.33 33.77 4.59
C ASN A 506 68.68 33.97 5.31
N ASP A 507 69.07 33.02 6.17
CA ASP A 507 70.36 33.05 6.86
C ASP A 507 71.53 32.92 5.85
N TYR A 508 71.39 32.05 4.84
CA TYR A 508 72.38 31.94 3.77
C TYR A 508 72.46 33.22 2.93
N LEU A 509 71.33 33.84 2.61
CA LEU A 509 71.32 35.13 1.90
C LEU A 509 72.05 36.22 2.70
N ALA A 510 71.81 36.30 4.01
CA ALA A 510 72.52 37.24 4.88
C ALA A 510 74.04 36.96 4.94
N GLN A 511 74.45 35.69 4.97
CA GLN A 511 75.87 35.32 4.90
C GLN A 511 76.50 35.71 3.56
N ILE A 512 75.83 35.45 2.44
CA ILE A 512 76.29 35.84 1.10
C ILE A 512 76.46 37.37 1.02
N GLU A 513 75.51 38.13 1.56
CA GLU A 513 75.59 39.59 1.57
C GLU A 513 76.78 40.09 2.41
N ASN A 514 77.03 39.48 3.57
CA ASN A 514 78.18 39.81 4.41
C ASN A 514 79.51 39.47 3.69
N ILE A 515 79.65 38.27 3.12
CA ILE A 515 80.84 37.87 2.35
C ILE A 515 81.03 38.81 1.14
N SER A 516 79.97 39.20 0.46
CA SER A 516 80.03 40.14 -0.66
C SER A 516 80.54 41.53 -0.22
N MET A 517 80.12 42.00 0.97
CA MET A 517 80.69 43.22 1.55
C MET A 517 82.16 43.08 1.91
N GLU A 518 82.55 41.97 2.55
CA GLU A 518 83.95 41.67 2.90
C GLU A 518 84.83 41.64 1.64
N LEU A 519 84.36 40.98 0.57
CA LEU A 519 85.05 40.88 -0.70
C LEU A 519 85.24 42.25 -1.37
N LYS A 520 84.20 43.11 -1.36
CA LYS A 520 84.30 44.51 -1.82
C LYS A 520 85.29 45.33 -1.00
N GLN A 521 85.38 45.09 0.31
CA GLN A 521 86.37 45.78 1.16
C GLN A 521 87.79 45.32 0.85
N GLU A 522 87.99 44.02 0.66
CA GLU A 522 89.31 43.47 0.36
C GLU A 522 89.78 43.83 -1.06
N GLU A 523 88.87 43.89 -2.03
CA GLU A 523 89.12 44.41 -3.37
C GLU A 523 89.61 45.87 -3.31
N LYS A 524 88.95 46.72 -2.51
CA LYS A 524 89.43 48.10 -2.28
C LYS A 524 90.83 48.15 -1.67
N LYS A 525 91.14 47.28 -0.69
CA LYS A 525 92.48 47.20 -0.10
C LYS A 525 93.52 46.69 -1.10
N PHE A 526 93.15 45.75 -1.96
CA PHE A 526 94.01 45.23 -3.01
C PHE A 526 94.34 46.32 -4.03
N ILE A 527 93.33 47.05 -4.54
CA ILE A 527 93.51 48.18 -5.45
C ILE A 527 94.42 49.26 -4.83
N LEU A 528 94.31 49.53 -3.52
CA LEU A 528 95.21 50.44 -2.81
C LEU A 528 96.66 49.93 -2.77
N LYS A 529 96.87 48.63 -2.53
CA LYS A 529 98.21 48.03 -2.56
C LYS A 529 98.81 48.05 -3.95
N GLU A 530 98.01 47.71 -4.97
CA GLU A 530 98.41 47.75 -6.38
C GLU A 530 98.85 49.16 -6.79
N LYS A 531 98.05 50.19 -6.46
CA LYS A 531 98.42 51.60 -6.71
C LYS A 531 99.74 52.00 -6.03
N LYS A 532 99.97 51.57 -4.79
CA LYS A 532 101.25 51.80 -4.10
C LYS A 532 102.42 51.09 -4.79
N LEU A 533 102.20 49.86 -5.27
CA LEU A 533 103.23 49.10 -5.97
C LEU A 533 103.60 49.76 -7.31
N ILE A 534 102.61 50.23 -8.06
CA ILE A 534 102.82 50.98 -9.32
C ILE A 534 103.62 52.26 -9.04
N GLN A 535 103.29 52.99 -7.96
CA GLN A 535 104.07 54.17 -7.57
C GLN A 535 105.53 53.81 -7.26
N ASN A 536 105.75 52.77 -6.45
CA ASN A 536 107.12 52.33 -6.13
C ASN A 536 107.89 51.89 -7.39
N LEU A 537 107.25 51.20 -8.34
CA LEU A 537 107.86 50.83 -9.62
C LEU A 537 108.25 52.06 -10.43
N SER A 538 107.40 53.08 -10.49
CA SER A 538 107.71 54.37 -11.13
C SER A 538 108.93 55.03 -10.47
N ASP A 539 109.03 54.99 -9.13
CA ASP A 539 110.17 55.56 -8.40
C ASP A 539 111.46 54.77 -8.71
N TYR A 540 111.40 53.44 -8.79
CA TYR A 540 112.55 52.60 -9.18
C TYR A 540 112.97 52.78 -10.64
N GLU A 541 112.03 52.92 -11.57
CA GLU A 541 112.34 53.23 -12.97
C GLU A 541 113.09 54.56 -13.09
N GLN A 542 112.74 55.55 -12.26
CA GLN A 542 113.45 56.83 -12.22
C GLN A 542 114.89 56.68 -11.70
N ILE A 543 115.10 55.91 -10.63
CA ILE A 543 116.44 55.61 -10.10
C ILE A 543 117.29 54.87 -11.15
N TYR A 544 116.72 53.89 -11.84
CA TYR A 544 117.42 53.13 -12.88
C TYR A 544 117.90 54.03 -14.03
N VAL A 545 117.08 55.01 -14.45
CA VAL A 545 117.46 55.99 -15.48
C VAL A 545 118.61 56.89 -15.01
N GLU A 546 118.71 57.21 -13.73
CA GLU A 546 119.82 57.98 -13.16
C GLU A 546 121.12 57.16 -13.09
N GLU A 547 121.02 55.88 -12.70
CA GLU A 547 122.17 54.97 -12.61
C GLU A 547 122.82 54.70 -13.98
N VAL A 548 122.00 54.54 -15.03
CA VAL A 548 122.47 54.38 -16.42
C VAL A 548 123.27 55.60 -16.90
N LYS A 549 122.94 56.81 -16.43
CA LYS A 549 123.74 58.02 -16.73
C LYS A 549 125.08 58.03 -16.00
N SER A 550 125.16 57.46 -14.80
CA SER A 550 126.40 57.37 -14.02
C SER A 550 127.40 56.36 -14.61
N ILE A 551 126.90 55.23 -15.15
CA ILE A 551 127.74 54.18 -15.76
C ILE A 551 128.52 54.70 -16.97
N ARG A 552 127.88 55.53 -17.82
CA ARG A 552 128.55 56.15 -18.99
C ARG A 552 129.76 57.02 -18.61
N ILE A 553 129.76 57.63 -17.42
CA ILE A 553 130.87 58.49 -16.96
C ILE A 553 132.08 57.63 -16.55
N LYS A 554 131.83 56.43 -15.99
CA LYS A 554 132.90 55.52 -15.54
C LYS A 554 133.58 54.75 -16.68
N GLU A 555 132.88 54.54 -17.80
CA GLU A 555 133.48 53.94 -19.00
C GLU A 555 134.58 54.82 -19.61
N ASP A 556 134.46 56.14 -19.54
CA ASP A 556 135.45 57.08 -20.08
C ASP A 556 136.77 57.09 -19.26
N GLU A 557 136.71 56.81 -17.95
CA GLU A 557 137.87 56.74 -17.05
C GLU A 557 138.71 55.46 -17.25
N LEU A 558 138.11 54.37 -17.75
CA LEU A 558 138.77 53.07 -17.94
C LEU A 558 139.80 53.08 -19.08
N THR A 559 139.63 53.97 -20.06
CA THR A 559 140.49 54.10 -21.25
C THR A 559 141.91 54.60 -20.95
N GLN A 560 142.16 55.18 -19.77
CA GLN A 560 143.46 55.81 -19.43
C GLN A 560 144.48 54.87 -18.75
N CYS A 561 144.08 53.69 -18.23
CA CYS A 561 144.94 52.85 -17.37
C CYS A 561 145.57 51.61 -18.05
N LEU A 562 145.39 51.42 -19.36
CA LEU A 562 145.79 50.21 -20.11
C LEU A 562 147.30 49.84 -20.12
N PRO A 563 148.29 50.76 -20.06
CA PRO A 563 149.71 50.39 -20.20
C PRO A 563 150.36 49.70 -18.97
N GLN A 564 149.70 49.69 -17.80
CA GLN A 564 150.25 49.11 -16.56
C GLN A 564 149.88 47.62 -16.37
N LEU A 565 148.95 47.08 -17.17
CA LEU A 565 148.44 45.71 -17.05
C LEU A 565 149.33 44.64 -17.73
N GLN A 566 150.19 45.02 -18.67
CA GLN A 566 150.95 44.06 -19.48
C GLN A 566 152.23 43.52 -18.80
N GLY A 567 152.69 44.15 -17.70
CA GLY A 567 153.80 43.64 -16.88
C GLY A 567 153.37 42.74 -15.71
N ALA A 568 152.09 42.77 -15.34
CA ALA A 568 151.53 41.97 -14.25
C ALA A 568 150.98 40.60 -14.72
N GLU A 569 150.76 40.44 -16.03
CA GLU A 569 150.21 39.22 -16.64
C GLU A 569 151.22 38.05 -16.72
N ASP A 570 152.52 38.33 -16.89
CA ASP A 570 153.55 37.28 -17.05
C ASP A 570 153.96 36.61 -15.72
N GLU A 571 153.80 37.29 -14.58
CA GLU A 571 154.15 36.75 -13.26
C GLU A 571 152.96 35.98 -12.60
N TYR A 572 151.73 36.28 -13.02
CA TYR A 572 150.50 35.65 -12.52
C TYR A 572 150.24 34.26 -13.14
N THR A 573 150.61 34.04 -14.41
CA THR A 573 150.33 32.78 -15.15
C THR A 573 151.07 31.54 -14.62
N SER A 574 152.17 31.72 -13.86
CA SER A 574 152.94 30.61 -13.29
C SER A 574 152.57 30.23 -11.86
N LYS A 575 152.00 31.14 -11.05
CA LYS A 575 151.61 30.86 -9.66
C LYS A 575 150.12 30.56 -9.48
N ASN A 576 149.27 30.93 -10.43
CA ASN A 576 147.83 30.68 -10.39
C ASN A 576 147.45 29.21 -10.69
N LYS A 577 148.27 28.47 -11.45
CA LYS A 577 148.00 27.06 -11.82
C LYS A 577 148.07 26.07 -10.64
N GLU A 578 148.92 26.31 -9.63
CA GLU A 578 149.05 25.40 -8.47
C GLU A 578 148.09 25.72 -7.32
N PHE A 579 147.46 26.91 -7.32
CA PHE A 579 146.53 27.36 -6.27
C PHE A 579 145.05 27.19 -6.66
N GLU A 580 144.72 27.22 -7.97
CA GLU A 580 143.35 27.02 -8.48
C GLU A 580 142.83 25.57 -8.37
N GLU A 581 143.70 24.56 -8.39
CA GLU A 581 143.28 23.15 -8.26
C GLU A 581 142.86 22.78 -6.82
N LEU A 582 143.42 23.43 -5.80
CA LEU A 582 143.13 23.09 -4.40
C LEU A 582 141.96 23.92 -3.82
N ASN A 583 141.67 25.11 -4.36
CA ASN A 583 140.63 26.01 -3.83
C ASN A 583 139.26 25.84 -4.51
N SER A 584 139.21 25.22 -5.69
CA SER A 584 137.97 24.89 -6.42
C SER A 584 137.21 23.71 -5.79
N THR A 585 137.90 22.76 -5.16
CA THR A 585 137.28 21.60 -4.49
C THR A 585 136.65 21.94 -3.13
N LEU A 586 137.22 22.89 -2.38
CA LEU A 586 136.75 23.26 -1.03
C LEU A 586 135.53 24.20 -1.04
N THR A 587 135.41 25.08 -2.03
CA THR A 587 134.33 26.08 -2.10
C THR A 587 133.02 25.50 -2.69
N ALA A 588 133.11 24.50 -3.57
CA ALA A 588 131.96 23.75 -4.08
C ALA A 588 131.20 22.98 -2.96
N GLN A 589 131.92 22.29 -2.07
CA GLN A 589 131.32 21.53 -0.96
C GLN A 589 130.59 22.42 0.07
N LYS A 590 130.97 23.70 0.19
CA LYS A 590 130.43 24.63 1.20
C LYS A 590 129.14 25.34 0.76
N LEU A 591 128.94 25.52 -0.55
CA LEU A 591 127.69 26.03 -1.13
C LEU A 591 126.60 24.94 -1.18
N GLU A 592 126.98 23.69 -1.44
CA GLU A 592 126.06 22.54 -1.46
C GLU A 592 125.50 22.25 -0.06
N GLN A 593 126.33 22.40 0.99
CA GLN A 593 125.92 22.23 2.39
C GLN A 593 124.88 23.27 2.84
N ASN A 594 124.96 24.52 2.36
CA ASN A 594 124.01 25.58 2.72
C ASN A 594 122.66 25.42 1.97
N LEU A 595 122.69 25.05 0.68
CA LEU A 595 121.48 24.74 -0.10
C LEU A 595 120.72 23.51 0.44
N LEU A 596 121.45 22.51 0.96
CA LEU A 596 120.87 21.34 1.60
C LEU A 596 120.21 21.67 2.95
N ASN A 597 120.81 22.58 3.74
CA ASN A 597 120.27 22.98 5.04
C ASN A 597 118.96 23.81 4.92
N ASP A 598 118.84 24.64 3.88
CA ASP A 598 117.62 25.39 3.58
C ASP A 598 116.49 24.46 3.07
N HIS A 599 116.82 23.45 2.26
CA HIS A 599 115.85 22.41 1.85
C HIS A 599 115.39 21.54 3.01
N ILE A 600 116.29 21.16 3.93
CA ILE A 600 115.96 20.42 5.15
C ILE A 600 115.01 21.26 6.02
N SER A 601 115.24 22.57 6.14
CA SER A 601 114.37 23.46 6.93
C SER A 601 112.97 23.63 6.31
N GLN A 602 112.87 23.71 4.98
CA GLN A 602 111.59 23.73 4.25
C GLN A 602 110.83 22.39 4.42
N MET A 603 111.51 21.26 4.17
CA MET A 603 110.94 19.91 4.36
C MET A 603 110.52 19.66 5.82
N THR A 604 111.29 20.12 6.80
CA THR A 604 110.94 19.96 8.23
C THR A 604 109.66 20.72 8.59
N ARG A 605 109.42 21.90 8.00
CA ARG A 605 108.16 22.65 8.19
C ARG A 605 106.99 21.98 7.49
N ASP A 606 107.18 21.45 6.29
CA ASP A 606 106.13 20.72 5.57
C ASP A 606 105.80 19.39 6.26
N PHE A 607 106.80 18.64 6.75
CA PHE A 607 106.59 17.46 7.59
C PHE A 607 105.85 17.81 8.89
N SER A 608 106.15 18.93 9.53
CA SER A 608 105.41 19.40 10.71
C SER A 608 103.93 19.69 10.39
N ARG A 609 103.67 20.23 9.19
CA ARG A 609 102.31 20.51 8.68
C ARG A 609 101.56 19.21 8.32
N TYR A 610 102.23 18.26 7.68
CA TYR A 610 101.67 16.94 7.37
C TYR A 610 101.41 16.11 8.64
N MET A 611 102.29 16.18 9.64
CA MET A 611 102.09 15.53 10.94
C MET A 611 100.91 16.14 11.70
N LYS A 612 100.73 17.47 11.65
CA LYS A 612 99.58 18.16 12.25
C LYS A 612 98.27 17.80 11.55
N ASN A 613 98.26 17.77 10.21
CA ASN A 613 97.11 17.29 9.43
C ASN A 613 96.83 15.80 9.67
N MET A 614 97.86 14.97 9.88
CA MET A 614 97.70 13.56 10.22
C MET A 614 97.08 13.37 11.61
N ASP A 615 97.42 14.22 12.59
CA ASP A 615 96.81 14.16 13.93
C ASP A 615 95.37 14.70 13.94
N GLU A 616 95.05 15.70 13.12
CA GLU A 616 93.66 16.16 12.86
C GLU A 616 92.83 15.04 12.21
N VAL A 617 93.35 14.38 11.17
CA VAL A 617 92.70 13.22 10.54
C VAL A 617 92.55 12.04 11.51
N LYS A 618 93.52 11.79 12.41
CA LYS A 618 93.38 10.78 13.47
C LYS A 618 92.29 11.14 14.48
N GLN A 619 92.12 12.42 14.83
CA GLN A 619 91.04 12.88 15.70
C GLN A 619 89.67 12.76 15.02
N GLU A 620 89.55 13.13 13.74
CA GLU A 620 88.32 12.94 12.96
C GLU A 620 87.97 11.46 12.82
N LEU A 621 88.96 10.60 12.56
CA LEU A 621 88.76 9.15 12.45
C LEU A 621 88.37 8.51 13.79
N LYS A 622 88.87 9.06 14.91
CA LYS A 622 88.42 8.68 16.27
C LYS A 622 86.99 9.14 16.54
N GLN A 623 86.63 10.38 16.17
CA GLN A 623 85.26 10.88 16.31
C GLN A 623 84.26 10.10 15.47
N LEU A 624 84.61 9.76 14.23
CA LEU A 624 83.79 8.90 13.35
C LEU A 624 83.65 7.48 13.91
N ARG A 625 84.73 6.88 14.44
CA ARG A 625 84.64 5.59 15.14
C ARG A 625 83.75 5.66 16.37
N ASP A 626 83.86 6.70 17.19
CA ASP A 626 83.02 6.87 18.38
C ASP A 626 81.55 7.14 18.01
N GLN A 627 81.30 7.80 16.88
CA GLN A 627 79.97 8.00 16.34
C GLN A 627 79.37 6.69 15.80
N GLU A 628 80.16 5.88 15.08
CA GLU A 628 79.72 4.56 14.63
C GLU A 628 79.53 3.56 15.78
N VAL A 629 80.39 3.56 16.79
CA VAL A 629 80.20 2.74 18.00
C VAL A 629 78.90 3.15 18.73
N ARG A 630 78.58 4.45 18.79
CA ARG A 630 77.30 4.93 19.36
C ARG A 630 76.10 4.52 18.51
N LYS A 631 76.19 4.59 17.17
CA LYS A 631 75.15 4.10 16.25
C LYS A 631 74.94 2.59 16.39
N VAL A 632 76.01 1.80 16.40
CA VAL A 632 75.96 0.34 16.59
C VAL A 632 75.35 -0.01 17.95
N ARG A 633 75.71 0.69 19.03
CA ARG A 633 75.10 0.46 20.36
C ARG A 633 73.62 0.84 20.39
N SER A 634 73.24 1.94 19.74
CA SER A 634 71.82 2.33 19.58
C SER A 634 71.04 1.29 18.77
N HIS A 635 71.58 0.84 17.64
CA HIS A 635 70.97 -0.18 16.79
C HIS A 635 70.83 -1.51 17.53
N PHE A 636 71.81 -1.90 18.35
CA PHE A 636 71.73 -3.09 19.18
C PHE A 636 70.61 -2.99 20.25
N GLU A 637 70.44 -1.85 20.89
CA GLU A 637 69.34 -1.67 21.86
C GLU A 637 67.96 -1.65 21.18
N ILE A 638 67.87 -1.06 19.98
CA ILE A 638 66.65 -1.15 19.14
C ILE A 638 66.38 -2.61 18.75
N LEU A 639 67.40 -3.34 18.32
CA LEU A 639 67.27 -4.76 17.93
C LEU A 639 66.81 -5.61 19.11
N LYS A 640 67.40 -5.41 20.29
CA LYS A 640 67.02 -6.09 21.54
C LYS A 640 65.59 -5.76 21.97
N ASN A 641 65.14 -4.52 21.82
CA ASN A 641 63.75 -4.13 22.10
C ASN A 641 62.78 -4.77 21.11
N LEU A 642 63.12 -4.78 19.81
CA LEU A 642 62.32 -5.47 18.79
C LEU A 642 62.24 -6.98 19.04
N GLU A 643 63.33 -7.62 19.43
CA GLU A 643 63.35 -9.05 19.73
C GLU A 643 62.51 -9.40 20.98
N ASN A 644 62.52 -8.52 21.99
CA ASN A 644 61.62 -8.63 23.14
C ASN A 644 60.14 -8.41 22.74
N GLU A 645 59.85 -7.46 21.86
CA GLU A 645 58.48 -7.24 21.35
C GLU A 645 58.00 -8.44 20.54
N ILE A 646 58.84 -8.99 19.66
CA ILE A 646 58.57 -10.23 18.90
C ILE A 646 58.25 -11.37 19.86
N TYR A 647 59.09 -11.59 20.88
CA TYR A 647 58.86 -12.64 21.89
C TYR A 647 57.51 -12.46 22.64
N VAL A 648 57.16 -11.24 23.02
CA VAL A 648 55.87 -10.94 23.67
C VAL A 648 54.70 -11.17 22.71
N HIS A 649 54.85 -10.84 21.43
CA HIS A 649 53.86 -11.10 20.41
C HIS A 649 53.68 -12.60 20.14
N ASP A 650 54.76 -13.37 20.13
CA ASP A 650 54.72 -14.83 19.99
C ASP A 650 53.99 -15.49 21.16
N LEU A 651 54.26 -15.07 22.40
CA LEU A 651 53.51 -15.54 23.58
C LEU A 651 52.02 -15.21 23.50
N LYS A 652 51.66 -14.03 22.99
CA LYS A 652 50.25 -13.65 22.77
C LYS A 652 49.62 -14.49 21.66
N ALA A 653 50.34 -14.76 20.58
CA ALA A 653 49.87 -15.60 19.49
C ALA A 653 49.63 -17.04 19.96
N GLU A 654 50.53 -17.58 20.78
CA GLU A 654 50.38 -18.90 21.37
C GLU A 654 49.18 -19.00 22.32
N ALA A 655 48.93 -17.96 23.13
CA ALA A 655 47.72 -17.86 23.96
C ALA A 655 46.43 -17.85 23.10
N ILE A 656 46.42 -17.11 21.98
CA ILE A 656 45.30 -17.08 21.04
C ILE A 656 45.10 -18.43 20.34
N LEU A 657 46.17 -19.16 20.03
CA LEU A 657 46.09 -20.50 19.44
C LEU A 657 45.47 -21.51 20.42
N VAL A 658 45.82 -21.42 21.71
CA VAL A 658 45.23 -22.26 22.76
C VAL A 658 43.74 -21.94 22.97
N GLU A 659 43.36 -20.66 23.01
CA GLU A 659 41.95 -20.21 23.03
C GLU A 659 41.17 -20.72 21.81
N ASN A 660 41.73 -20.59 20.61
CA ASN A 660 41.11 -21.10 19.38
C ASN A 660 40.92 -22.61 19.41
N LYS A 661 41.85 -23.37 20.00
CA LYS A 661 41.70 -24.82 20.18
C LYS A 661 40.54 -25.16 21.10
N LYS A 662 40.43 -24.47 22.26
CA LYS A 662 39.29 -24.62 23.18
C LYS A 662 37.95 -24.27 22.52
N LEU A 663 37.91 -23.18 21.74
CA LEU A 663 36.71 -22.79 20.99
C LEU A 663 36.32 -23.84 19.95
N LYS A 664 37.29 -24.42 19.23
CA LYS A 664 37.02 -25.51 18.28
C LYS A 664 36.47 -26.76 18.97
N GLU A 665 37.02 -27.13 20.13
CA GLU A 665 36.51 -28.25 20.95
C GLU A 665 35.07 -27.97 21.44
N TYR A 666 34.79 -26.75 21.87
CA TYR A 666 33.44 -26.36 22.31
C TYR A 666 32.43 -26.30 21.15
N ILE A 667 32.86 -25.84 19.97
CA ILE A 667 32.04 -25.90 18.74
C ILE A 667 31.75 -27.35 18.35
N ALA A 668 32.72 -28.26 18.46
CA ALA A 668 32.51 -29.68 18.20
C ALA A 668 31.54 -30.31 19.20
N TYR A 669 31.65 -29.97 20.49
CA TYR A 669 30.71 -30.40 21.52
C TYR A 669 29.27 -29.92 21.23
N ILE A 670 29.09 -28.64 20.89
CA ILE A 670 27.77 -28.10 20.52
C ILE A 670 27.23 -28.79 19.27
N LYS A 671 28.07 -29.04 18.25
CA LYS A 671 27.64 -29.74 17.03
C LYS A 671 27.10 -31.14 17.33
N ASN A 672 27.81 -31.94 18.14
CA ASN A 672 27.34 -33.26 18.55
C ASN A 672 26.00 -33.17 19.31
N LYS A 673 25.86 -32.22 20.24
CA LYS A 673 24.60 -31.99 20.95
C LYS A 673 23.46 -31.58 20.00
N THR A 674 23.76 -30.80 18.98
CA THR A 674 22.77 -30.39 17.98
C THR A 674 22.34 -31.57 17.12
N GLU A 675 23.27 -32.46 16.75
CA GLU A 675 22.97 -33.69 16.02
C GLU A 675 22.13 -34.68 16.84
N GLU A 676 22.39 -34.81 18.15
CA GLU A 676 21.53 -35.58 19.06
C GLU A 676 20.08 -35.06 19.04
N PHE A 677 19.88 -33.73 19.11
CA PHE A 677 18.54 -33.14 19.03
C PHE A 677 17.87 -33.34 17.66
N VAL A 678 18.63 -33.32 16.57
CA VAL A 678 18.10 -33.60 15.22
C VAL A 678 17.64 -35.05 15.11
N GLN A 679 18.40 -36.00 15.67
CA GLN A 679 18.01 -37.42 15.70
C GLN A 679 16.76 -37.65 16.57
N GLU A 680 16.65 -36.99 17.73
CA GLU A 680 15.43 -37.05 18.54
C GLU A 680 14.22 -36.44 17.82
N GLU A 681 14.41 -35.32 17.11
CA GLU A 681 13.36 -34.69 16.32
C GLU A 681 12.87 -35.60 15.18
N GLU A 682 13.78 -36.29 14.48
CA GLU A 682 13.46 -37.27 13.45
C GLU A 682 12.72 -38.49 14.03
N ALA A 683 13.16 -39.01 15.18
CA ALA A 683 12.46 -40.09 15.89
C ALA A 683 11.01 -39.69 16.27
N ILE A 684 10.80 -38.47 16.77
CA ILE A 684 9.47 -37.94 17.04
C ILE A 684 8.67 -37.86 15.73
N ARG A 685 9.25 -37.32 14.65
CA ARG A 685 8.58 -37.21 13.34
C ARG A 685 8.14 -38.57 12.78
N HIS A 686 8.94 -39.61 12.97
CA HIS A 686 8.60 -40.98 12.62
C HIS A 686 7.45 -41.54 13.47
N ILE A 687 7.42 -41.28 14.77
CA ILE A 687 6.30 -41.67 15.64
C ILE A 687 5.01 -40.94 15.24
N THR A 688 5.07 -39.63 14.99
CA THR A 688 3.90 -38.82 14.61
C THR A 688 3.35 -39.24 13.25
N SER A 689 4.22 -39.56 12.29
CA SER A 689 3.79 -40.07 10.98
C SER A 689 3.19 -41.48 11.08
N GLY A 690 3.70 -42.36 11.94
CA GLY A 690 3.10 -43.66 12.24
C GLY A 690 1.70 -43.54 12.88
N LEU A 691 1.54 -42.61 13.83
CA LEU A 691 0.24 -42.30 14.42
C LEU A 691 -0.75 -41.71 13.41
N ALA A 692 -0.29 -40.83 12.51
CA ALA A 692 -1.12 -40.29 11.43
C ALA A 692 -1.63 -41.39 10.49
N TRP A 693 -0.78 -42.36 10.15
CA TRP A 693 -1.19 -43.54 9.36
C TRP A 693 -2.22 -44.41 10.10
N HIS A 694 -2.06 -44.62 11.41
CA HIS A 694 -3.07 -45.33 12.20
C HIS A 694 -4.42 -44.60 12.23
N VAL A 695 -4.42 -43.27 12.32
CA VAL A 695 -5.65 -42.46 12.26
C VAL A 695 -6.33 -42.60 10.89
N ILE A 696 -5.56 -42.55 9.80
CA ILE A 696 -6.10 -42.74 8.45
C ILE A 696 -6.68 -44.15 8.31
N ALA A 697 -5.98 -45.19 8.75
CA ALA A 697 -6.44 -46.57 8.67
C ALA A 697 -7.75 -46.79 9.46
N ASN A 698 -7.84 -46.26 10.68
CA ASN A 698 -9.06 -46.33 11.49
C ASN A 698 -10.22 -45.56 10.87
N TYR A 699 -9.95 -44.41 10.25
CA TYR A 699 -10.98 -43.65 9.53
C TYR A 699 -11.50 -44.42 8.31
N THR A 700 -10.61 -45.07 7.56
CA THR A 700 -11.01 -45.94 6.43
C THR A 700 -11.87 -47.11 6.91
N GLN A 701 -11.45 -47.80 7.99
CA GLN A 701 -12.22 -48.90 8.57
C GLN A 701 -13.63 -48.46 9.04
N TYR A 702 -13.74 -47.27 9.62
CA TYR A 702 -15.03 -46.72 10.01
C TYR A 702 -15.93 -46.41 8.80
N MET A 703 -15.35 -45.88 7.73
CA MET A 703 -16.08 -45.61 6.49
C MET A 703 -16.60 -46.90 5.83
N ASP A 704 -15.81 -47.97 5.88
CA ASP A 704 -16.21 -49.29 5.37
C ASP A 704 -17.37 -49.88 6.20
N LEU A 705 -17.26 -49.85 7.53
CA LEU A 705 -18.34 -50.27 8.43
C LEU A 705 -19.63 -49.44 8.25
N TRP A 706 -19.49 -48.14 7.97
CA TRP A 706 -20.63 -47.28 7.68
C TRP A 706 -21.29 -47.64 6.34
N ALA A 707 -20.48 -48.00 5.33
CA ALA A 707 -21.01 -48.48 4.05
C ALA A 707 -21.75 -49.81 4.21
N GLU A 708 -21.22 -50.76 4.99
CA GLU A 708 -21.89 -52.02 5.32
C GLU A 708 -23.22 -51.78 6.04
N PHE A 709 -23.25 -50.88 7.02
CA PHE A 709 -24.47 -50.51 7.72
C PHE A 709 -25.54 -49.93 6.78
N GLN A 710 -25.14 -49.06 5.85
CA GLN A 710 -26.03 -48.51 4.82
C GLN A 710 -26.58 -49.58 3.86
N ILE A 711 -25.78 -50.60 3.52
CA ILE A 711 -26.24 -51.75 2.73
C ILE A 711 -27.30 -52.53 3.52
N THR A 712 -27.03 -52.81 4.80
CA THR A 712 -27.95 -53.55 5.67
C THR A 712 -29.30 -52.84 5.82
N ILE A 713 -29.29 -51.51 5.95
CA ILE A 713 -30.53 -50.70 5.97
C ILE A 713 -31.30 -50.82 4.65
N LYS A 714 -30.61 -50.77 3.51
CA LYS A 714 -31.27 -50.89 2.20
C LYS A 714 -31.89 -52.27 1.99
N GLU A 715 -31.24 -53.33 2.47
CA GLU A 715 -31.78 -54.69 2.44
C GLU A 715 -33.04 -54.79 3.32
N PHE A 716 -32.99 -54.27 4.54
CA PHE A 716 -34.15 -54.23 5.43
C PHE A 716 -35.33 -53.45 4.83
N VAL A 717 -35.06 -52.31 4.18
CA VAL A 717 -36.09 -51.53 3.48
C VAL A 717 -36.68 -52.34 2.32
N ARG A 718 -35.86 -53.03 1.52
CA ARG A 718 -36.34 -53.87 0.42
C ARG A 718 -37.21 -55.03 0.91
N ASP A 719 -36.83 -55.67 2.01
CA ASP A 719 -37.60 -56.76 2.61
C ASP A 719 -38.93 -56.24 3.18
N SER A 720 -38.93 -55.05 3.79
CA SER A 720 -40.15 -54.38 4.24
C SER A 720 -41.09 -54.01 3.08
N GLU A 721 -40.52 -53.61 1.93
CA GLU A 721 -41.28 -53.28 0.73
C GLU A 721 -41.90 -54.54 0.09
N ALA A 722 -41.18 -55.67 0.11
CA ALA A 722 -41.72 -56.97 -0.30
C ALA A 722 -42.90 -57.41 0.59
N THR A 723 -42.78 -57.27 1.92
CA THR A 723 -43.89 -57.59 2.84
C THR A 723 -45.10 -56.68 2.63
N LEU A 724 -44.89 -55.39 2.32
CA LEU A 724 -45.96 -54.45 1.96
C LEU A 724 -46.67 -54.84 0.68
N GLN A 725 -45.92 -55.33 -0.32
CA GLN A 725 -46.48 -55.81 -1.57
C GLN A 725 -47.30 -57.10 -1.37
N GLU A 726 -46.85 -58.01 -0.50
CA GLU A 726 -47.62 -59.19 -0.11
C GLU A 726 -48.93 -58.81 0.59
N ILE A 727 -48.88 -57.87 1.54
CA ILE A 727 -50.08 -57.32 2.20
C ILE A 727 -51.04 -56.72 1.16
N LYS A 728 -50.52 -55.98 0.18
CA LYS A 728 -51.34 -55.41 -0.90
C LYS A 728 -52.01 -56.50 -1.74
N THR A 729 -51.28 -57.55 -2.12
CA THR A 729 -51.89 -58.68 -2.84
C THR A 729 -52.93 -59.44 -2.01
N LEU A 730 -52.78 -59.47 -0.68
CA LEU A 730 -53.80 -60.03 0.21
C LEU A 730 -55.06 -59.16 0.26
N ILE A 731 -54.89 -57.83 0.33
CA ILE A 731 -56.01 -56.87 0.28
C ILE A 731 -56.77 -57.02 -1.03
N ASP A 732 -56.07 -57.12 -2.17
CA ASP A 732 -56.70 -57.30 -3.48
C ASP A 732 -57.49 -58.62 -3.56
N LYS A 733 -56.93 -59.73 -3.02
CA LYS A 733 -57.65 -61.02 -2.91
C LYS A 733 -58.89 -60.93 -2.03
N LEU A 734 -58.84 -60.16 -0.94
CA LEU A 734 -59.99 -59.95 -0.07
C LEU A 734 -61.07 -59.11 -0.76
N HIS A 735 -60.68 -58.06 -1.49
CA HIS A 735 -61.61 -57.29 -2.32
C HIS A 735 -62.27 -58.15 -3.40
N GLU A 736 -61.51 -59.02 -4.09
CA GLU A 736 -62.06 -59.92 -5.09
C GLU A 736 -63.03 -60.93 -4.45
N ARG A 737 -62.72 -61.44 -3.25
CA ARG A 737 -63.61 -62.31 -2.49
C ARG A 737 -64.90 -61.57 -2.12
N ASP A 738 -64.81 -60.34 -1.66
CA ASP A 738 -65.97 -59.55 -1.24
C ASP A 738 -66.86 -59.19 -2.44
N GLU A 739 -66.28 -58.88 -3.61
CA GLU A 739 -67.04 -58.70 -4.86
C GLU A 739 -67.70 -60.01 -5.34
N ARG A 740 -67.05 -61.17 -5.17
CA ARG A 740 -67.68 -62.48 -5.42
C ARG A 740 -68.82 -62.76 -4.45
N ILE A 741 -68.67 -62.44 -3.17
CA ILE A 741 -69.75 -62.57 -2.18
C ILE A 741 -70.91 -61.66 -2.56
N LYS A 742 -70.63 -60.42 -2.94
CA LYS A 742 -71.64 -59.45 -3.41
C LYS A 742 -72.36 -59.96 -4.66
N SER A 743 -71.64 -60.57 -5.59
CA SER A 743 -72.21 -61.22 -6.78
C SER A 743 -73.10 -62.41 -6.41
N ILE A 744 -72.71 -63.23 -5.42
CA ILE A 744 -73.54 -64.32 -4.87
C ILE A 744 -74.78 -63.76 -4.16
N SER A 745 -74.65 -62.68 -3.39
CA SER A 745 -75.79 -62.02 -2.73
C SER A 745 -76.79 -61.46 -3.75
N VAL A 746 -76.31 -60.84 -4.83
CA VAL A 746 -77.15 -60.36 -5.94
C VAL A 746 -77.82 -61.54 -6.66
N TRP A 747 -77.10 -62.65 -6.89
CA TRP A 747 -77.65 -63.85 -7.50
C TRP A 747 -78.75 -64.51 -6.63
N LEU A 748 -78.53 -64.58 -5.30
CA LEU A 748 -79.54 -65.07 -4.35
C LEU A 748 -80.75 -64.13 -4.26
N GLN A 749 -80.54 -62.83 -4.36
CA GLN A 749 -81.62 -61.84 -4.36
C GLN A 749 -82.47 -61.93 -5.64
N GLY A 750 -81.84 -62.13 -6.81
CA GLY A 750 -82.55 -62.40 -8.07
C GLY A 750 -83.35 -63.70 -8.05
N ASN A 751 -82.81 -64.78 -7.47
CA ASN A 751 -83.54 -66.04 -7.31
C ASN A 751 -84.72 -65.92 -6.31
N LEU A 752 -84.58 -65.10 -5.27
CA LEU A 752 -85.68 -64.79 -4.34
C LEU A 752 -86.78 -63.94 -5.00
N GLU A 753 -86.41 -63.08 -5.96
CA GLU A 753 -87.36 -62.32 -6.79
C GLU A 753 -88.05 -63.21 -7.84
N GLU A 754 -87.35 -64.19 -8.43
CA GLU A 754 -87.95 -65.22 -9.30
C GLU A 754 -88.92 -66.15 -8.53
N LEU A 755 -88.58 -66.54 -7.29
CA LEU A 755 -89.49 -67.28 -6.41
C LEU A 755 -90.75 -66.48 -6.02
N ARG A 756 -90.66 -65.14 -5.95
CA ARG A 756 -91.83 -64.26 -5.78
C ARG A 756 -92.65 -64.09 -7.05
N TYR A 757 -92.08 -64.32 -8.23
CA TYR A 757 -92.79 -64.29 -9.51
C TYR A 757 -93.49 -65.63 -9.84
N LEU A 758 -93.03 -66.75 -9.28
CA LEU A 758 -93.58 -68.09 -9.52
C LEU A 758 -94.82 -68.46 -8.67
N SER A 759 -95.33 -67.56 -7.82
CA SER A 759 -96.58 -67.79 -7.04
C SER A 759 -97.85 -67.24 -7.70
N THR A 760 -97.79 -66.74 -8.94
CA THR A 760 -98.95 -66.24 -9.67
C THR A 760 -98.85 -66.53 -11.17
N ILE A 761 -99.74 -67.44 -11.61
CA ILE A 761 -100.34 -67.60 -12.96
C ILE A 761 -99.76 -68.69 -13.89
N ASP A 762 -100.69 -69.54 -14.30
CA ASP A 762 -100.63 -70.67 -15.25
C ASP A 762 -100.38 -70.29 -16.73
N LEU A 763 -99.73 -71.26 -17.42
CA LEU A 763 -99.56 -71.61 -18.86
C LEU A 763 -100.57 -71.06 -19.93
N PRO A 764 -100.34 -71.28 -21.27
CA PRO A 764 -99.14 -71.16 -22.12
C PRO A 764 -99.46 -70.55 -23.54
N GLU A 765 -98.44 -70.25 -24.39
CA GLU A 765 -98.45 -70.62 -25.84
C GLU A 765 -97.15 -70.27 -26.62
N LYS A 766 -96.98 -70.99 -27.75
CA LYS A 766 -95.74 -71.28 -28.52
C LYS A 766 -95.25 -70.14 -29.45
N LYS A 767 -93.92 -70.07 -29.69
CA LYS A 767 -93.23 -70.36 -31.00
C LYS A 767 -91.81 -69.72 -31.14
N LYS A 768 -90.78 -70.60 -31.14
CA LYS A 768 -89.70 -70.81 -32.15
C LYS A 768 -88.69 -69.66 -32.56
N PRO A 769 -87.50 -70.02 -33.13
CA PRO A 769 -86.17 -69.60 -32.64
C PRO A 769 -85.28 -68.85 -33.68
N ARG A 770 -84.05 -68.40 -33.29
CA ARG A 770 -82.82 -68.46 -34.14
C ARG A 770 -81.50 -67.96 -33.47
N ARG A 771 -80.51 -68.87 -33.44
CA ARG A 771 -79.06 -68.77 -33.82
C ARG A 771 -78.00 -67.98 -33.00
N ILE A 772 -77.20 -68.75 -32.23
CA ILE A 772 -75.75 -69.10 -32.34
C ILE A 772 -74.71 -68.05 -32.80
N LYS A 773 -73.64 -67.86 -31.99
CA LYS A 773 -72.16 -68.03 -32.26
C LYS A 773 -71.33 -67.70 -30.98
N LYS A 774 -70.70 -68.68 -30.31
CA LYS A 774 -69.27 -69.17 -30.35
C LYS A 774 -68.21 -68.12 -29.94
N ASP A 775 -67.63 -68.23 -28.73
CA ASP A 775 -66.37 -68.94 -28.32
C ASP A 775 -65.09 -68.10 -28.58
N ASN A 776 -64.41 -67.57 -27.54
CA ASN A 776 -63.19 -68.06 -26.85
C ASN A 776 -61.92 -68.07 -27.77
N PHE A 777 -60.72 -67.55 -27.48
CA PHE A 777 -59.88 -67.15 -26.31
C PHE A 777 -58.90 -66.01 -26.76
N PRO A 778 -57.96 -65.48 -25.93
CA PRO A 778 -56.58 -65.98 -26.08
C PRO A 778 -55.73 -66.07 -24.80
N VAL A 779 -54.71 -66.92 -24.92
CA VAL A 779 -53.62 -67.26 -24.01
C VAL A 779 -52.41 -66.32 -24.21
N VAL A 780 -51.65 -66.14 -23.13
CA VAL A 780 -50.36 -65.42 -22.96
C VAL A 780 -49.24 -65.98 -23.86
N PRO A 781 -48.24 -65.16 -24.25
CA PRO A 781 -46.85 -65.51 -23.92
C PRO A 781 -45.96 -64.33 -23.48
N CYS A 782 -44.94 -64.68 -22.68
CA CYS A 782 -43.88 -63.84 -22.14
C CYS A 782 -42.89 -63.30 -23.20
N THR A 783 -42.24 -62.18 -22.89
CA THR A 783 -40.90 -61.83 -23.39
C THR A 783 -40.04 -61.23 -22.28
N VAL A 784 -38.77 -61.62 -22.30
CA VAL A 784 -37.71 -61.44 -21.30
C VAL A 784 -36.64 -60.49 -21.88
N GLU A 785 -36.05 -59.71 -20.97
CA GLU A 785 -34.73 -59.05 -20.97
C GLU A 785 -34.32 -58.02 -22.03
N ASN A 786 -33.90 -56.85 -21.52
CA ASN A 786 -32.80 -56.07 -22.10
C ASN A 786 -31.94 -55.50 -20.96
N MET A 787 -30.68 -55.96 -20.89
CA MET A 787 -29.61 -55.43 -20.06
C MET A 787 -28.94 -54.21 -20.72
N ASN A 788 -28.53 -53.22 -19.92
CA ASN A 788 -27.61 -52.17 -20.36
C ASN A 788 -26.51 -51.90 -19.31
N LYS A 789 -25.26 -52.19 -19.72
CA LYS A 789 -24.04 -51.35 -19.65
C LYS A 789 -23.56 -50.75 -18.32
N LYS A 790 -22.32 -51.15 -17.96
CA LYS A 790 -21.04 -50.36 -17.89
C LYS A 790 -20.23 -50.62 -16.60
N LYS A 791 -18.98 -51.06 -16.78
CA LYS A 791 -17.87 -50.85 -15.84
C LYS A 791 -16.67 -50.28 -16.61
N LEU A 792 -16.02 -49.30 -15.98
CA LEU A 792 -14.78 -48.63 -16.36
C LEU A 792 -13.55 -49.55 -16.20
N LYS A 793 -12.48 -49.21 -16.91
CA LYS A 793 -11.18 -48.97 -16.28
C LYS A 793 -10.92 -47.47 -16.27
#